data_AF-A0A9D6J5M0-F1
#
_entry.id   AF-A0A9D6J5M0-F1
#
_cell.length_a   1.000
_cell.length_b   1.000
_cell.length_c   1.000
_cell.angle_alpha   90.00
_cell.angle_beta   90.00
_cell.angle_gamma   90.00
#
_symmetry.space_group_name_H-M   'P 1'
#
loop_
_entity.id
_entity.type
_entity.pdbx_description
1 polymer ?
#
loop_
_entity_poly.entity_id
_entity_poly.type
_entity_poly.pdbx_seq_one_letter_code
_entity_poly.pdbx_strand_id
1 'polypeptide(L)'
;EVAFLVKPVQVSISQQRKVMVYSQGLKVPLHAKVELNGKPPIEDSEQVLDLGNGVTAKVKNVDWKTITNPSDGVCELKIETNLLVPTVEFKAQGALTALATVTIAISKDVKKQQNELAKPKVIEETFVLPAVSADLWAVQTPEWKNVEGRLATQALALAGRTFLIEEGNFIFQGKTHNWNAETGISPKITLEPALESASIPPPPVQKVITLPIVCSDIKISWFGPNNQTSNVNRFVPFFKEVGNAQVELNTALNFDTAEAISFASKAFSIQAFSLSDLVDAYIDPSSFTIAAGGKKPLTFVIKQKQIPSEIFVLSNAYKVIFPEVSWYANDEFLGKGNPFEFHATPVKRQSTIKAVSSCNITESDIEPGFKGGKDEILRKAVYTVVTLDVTNIEIYIPETETDSQWEDANNKISWERIVFDGESIKVKVTLSVEIPSLDILKIPIKIRAFSDWSDTEDWKEITINSDDRLSSNNKSIYLTITWNEAVSLGLFPPKDTVKFTSADLIKNPVDSNFNDSNKFDEDMYGAGYKRCGMARDLGGIASYPPALPVNADFLKTGGVLYFHVTADIKTSLISSIQYQADTLYYSGHGNHQTGEILGGNFSPNDAKSYWNKDLDMAIIAGCSVFDIKDYAGHFPATSSSHFDSPGEKWIGAGPQKFLGYAYTAPLDNQGGDPETTSRIIHDWFTGGKTVDSWMDANANKSGWNACAIDLNKAPWEYHYFKPYDLPGGYHYHEKRKVVYDTTNQKWPDLDP
;
A
#
# COMPACT_ATOMS: atom_id res chain seq x y z
N GLU A 1 -70.11 38.67 -8.63
CA GLU A 1 -68.79 38.01 -8.64
C GLU A 1 -67.70 39.02 -8.93
N VAL A 2 -66.66 39.07 -8.10
CA VAL A 2 -65.40 39.76 -8.42
C VAL A 2 -64.41 38.65 -8.71
N ALA A 3 -64.22 38.30 -9.98
CA ALA A 3 -63.18 37.36 -10.38
C ALA A 3 -61.86 38.12 -10.54
N PHE A 4 -60.85 37.78 -9.75
CA PHE A 4 -59.47 38.25 -9.95
C PHE A 4 -58.57 37.03 -10.13
N LEU A 5 -57.75 37.05 -11.17
CA LEU A 5 -56.75 36.02 -11.42
C LEU A 5 -55.54 36.33 -10.53
N VAL A 6 -55.37 35.57 -9.45
CA VAL A 6 -54.15 35.67 -8.64
C VAL A 6 -53.02 35.01 -9.43
N LYS A 7 -52.14 35.82 -10.03
CA LYS A 7 -50.82 35.37 -10.52
C LYS A 7 -50.06 34.69 -9.36
N PRO A 8 -49.14 33.75 -9.61
CA PRO A 8 -48.59 32.88 -8.58
C PRO A 8 -48.18 33.67 -7.33
N VAL A 9 -48.81 33.33 -6.20
CA VAL A 9 -48.37 33.79 -4.88
C VAL A 9 -47.12 33.02 -4.53
N GLN A 10 -46.03 33.73 -4.26
CA GLN A 10 -44.78 33.10 -3.84
C GLN A 10 -44.47 33.54 -2.41
N VAL A 11 -44.22 32.57 -1.54
CA VAL A 11 -43.58 32.81 -0.25
C VAL A 11 -42.13 32.37 -0.40
N SER A 12 -41.21 33.11 0.18
CA SER A 12 -39.81 32.68 0.32
C SER A 12 -39.32 33.00 1.73
N ILE A 13 -38.36 32.24 2.24
CA ILE A 13 -37.64 32.56 3.46
C ILE A 13 -36.20 32.93 3.07
N SER A 14 -35.66 34.00 3.64
CA SER A 14 -34.24 34.33 3.49
C SER A 14 -33.39 33.21 4.07
N GLN A 15 -32.31 32.83 3.38
CA GLN A 15 -31.40 31.76 3.82
C GLN A 15 -32.10 30.39 3.83
N GLN A 16 -32.61 29.97 2.67
CA GLN A 16 -33.24 28.65 2.50
C GLN A 16 -32.34 27.49 2.94
N ARG A 17 -31.01 27.62 2.77
CA ARG A 17 -30.00 26.64 3.19
C ARG A 17 -28.77 27.37 3.71
N LYS A 18 -28.34 27.14 4.95
CA LYS A 18 -27.19 27.84 5.54
C LYS A 18 -26.42 26.99 6.57
N VAL A 19 -25.10 26.90 6.41
CA VAL A 19 -24.19 26.23 7.35
C VAL A 19 -23.42 27.30 8.12
N MET A 20 -23.38 27.19 9.45
CA MET A 20 -22.76 28.17 10.35
C MET A 20 -21.90 27.48 11.40
N VAL A 21 -20.83 28.15 11.85
CA VAL A 21 -20.07 27.70 13.02
C VAL A 21 -20.90 27.96 14.28
N TYR A 22 -21.12 26.91 15.07
CA TYR A 22 -21.77 27.03 16.36
C TYR A 22 -20.92 27.86 17.32
N SER A 23 -21.56 28.85 17.92
CA SER A 23 -21.08 29.55 19.09
C SER A 23 -22.23 29.68 20.08
N GLN A 24 -21.91 29.73 21.38
CA GLN A 24 -22.94 29.85 22.40
C GLN A 24 -23.76 31.13 22.17
N GLY A 25 -25.08 30.98 21.99
CA GLY A 25 -25.98 32.09 21.71
C GLY A 25 -26.03 32.52 20.24
N LEU A 26 -25.60 31.67 19.30
CA LEU A 26 -25.77 31.90 17.86
C LEU A 26 -27.24 32.16 17.52
N LYS A 27 -27.53 33.37 17.03
CA LYS A 27 -28.87 33.82 16.62
C LYS A 27 -28.93 34.05 15.12
N VAL A 28 -29.96 33.52 14.48
CA VAL A 28 -30.15 33.57 13.04
C VAL A 28 -31.56 34.07 12.74
N PRO A 29 -31.73 35.30 12.24
CA PRO A 29 -33.04 35.78 11.81
C PRO A 29 -33.46 35.09 10.52
N LEU A 30 -34.71 34.66 10.45
CA LEU A 30 -35.34 34.16 9.23
C LEU A 30 -36.31 35.23 8.74
N HIS A 31 -36.20 35.66 7.48
CA HIS A 31 -37.11 36.65 6.91
C HIS A 31 -38.02 35.98 5.89
N ALA A 32 -39.28 35.76 6.25
CA ALA A 32 -40.30 35.35 5.31
C ALA A 32 -40.76 36.56 4.48
N LYS A 33 -40.80 36.39 3.15
CA LYS A 33 -41.28 37.40 2.19
C LYS A 33 -42.47 36.84 1.44
N VAL A 34 -43.52 37.65 1.29
CA VAL A 34 -44.72 37.27 0.54
C VAL A 34 -44.85 38.15 -0.69
N GLU A 35 -44.70 37.55 -1.86
CA GLU A 35 -44.84 38.24 -3.15
C GLU A 35 -46.22 37.95 -3.75
N LEU A 36 -46.94 39.03 -4.04
CA LEU A 36 -48.29 38.98 -4.60
C LEU A 36 -48.35 39.75 -5.92
N ASN A 37 -48.62 39.04 -7.01
CA ASN A 37 -48.93 39.64 -8.32
C ASN A 37 -47.87 40.63 -8.84
N GLY A 38 -46.58 40.37 -8.61
CA GLY A 38 -45.47 41.22 -9.06
C GLY A 38 -45.38 42.58 -8.35
N LYS A 39 -46.09 42.76 -7.23
CA LYS A 39 -45.93 43.89 -6.33
C LYS A 39 -44.69 43.71 -5.43
N PRO A 40 -44.17 44.78 -4.81
CA PRO A 40 -43.13 44.66 -3.80
C PRO A 40 -43.55 43.66 -2.70
N PRO A 41 -42.61 42.85 -2.18
CA PRO A 41 -42.92 41.84 -1.17
C PRO A 41 -43.46 42.49 0.11
N ILE A 42 -44.31 41.74 0.81
CA ILE A 42 -44.65 42.02 2.21
C ILE A 42 -43.53 41.45 3.07
N GLU A 43 -42.83 42.32 3.81
CA GLU A 43 -41.70 41.96 4.68
C GLU A 43 -41.98 42.24 6.16
N ASP A 44 -43.08 42.93 6.45
CA ASP A 44 -43.60 43.20 7.80
C ASP A 44 -45.05 42.74 7.90
N SER A 45 -45.40 41.98 8.94
CA SER A 45 -46.78 41.55 9.15
C SER A 45 -47.77 42.72 9.31
N GLU A 46 -47.31 43.91 9.70
CA GLU A 46 -48.13 45.12 9.76
C GLU A 46 -48.29 45.84 8.41
N GLN A 47 -47.47 45.52 7.41
CA GLN A 47 -47.54 46.13 6.08
C GLN A 47 -48.82 45.72 5.35
N VAL A 48 -49.58 46.73 4.91
CA VAL A 48 -50.77 46.56 4.05
C VAL A 48 -50.35 46.82 2.61
N LEU A 49 -50.46 45.80 1.76
CA LEU A 49 -50.11 45.87 0.35
C LEU A 49 -51.32 46.23 -0.51
N ASP A 50 -51.26 47.34 -1.25
CA ASP A 50 -52.30 47.72 -2.21
C ASP A 50 -52.17 46.92 -3.52
N LEU A 51 -53.18 46.10 -3.80
CA LEU A 51 -53.29 45.30 -5.02
C LEU A 51 -54.04 46.04 -6.14
N GLY A 52 -54.58 47.24 -5.87
CA GLY A 52 -55.37 48.06 -6.77
C GLY A 52 -56.88 47.86 -6.61
N ASN A 53 -57.68 48.79 -7.15
CA ASN A 53 -59.15 48.75 -7.14
C ASN A 53 -59.78 48.61 -5.74
N GLY A 54 -59.13 49.17 -4.71
CA GLY A 54 -59.59 49.09 -3.32
C GLY A 54 -59.43 47.71 -2.68
N VAL A 55 -58.59 46.85 -3.26
CA VAL A 55 -58.22 45.54 -2.71
C VAL A 55 -56.84 45.64 -2.06
N THR A 56 -56.75 45.24 -0.80
CA THR A 56 -55.50 45.22 -0.04
C THR A 56 -55.21 43.81 0.47
N ALA A 57 -53.93 43.48 0.63
CA ALA A 57 -53.48 42.25 1.26
C ALA A 57 -52.64 42.54 2.50
N LYS A 58 -52.80 41.73 3.55
CA LYS A 58 -51.98 41.79 4.77
C LYS A 58 -51.67 40.36 5.24
N VAL A 59 -50.49 40.14 5.81
CA VAL A 59 -50.20 38.87 6.49
C VAL A 59 -50.96 38.83 7.81
N LYS A 60 -51.84 37.84 7.96
CA LYS A 60 -52.69 37.68 9.14
C LYS A 60 -52.04 36.79 10.20
N ASN A 61 -51.34 35.75 9.76
CA ASN A 61 -50.65 34.82 10.66
C ASN A 61 -49.47 34.16 9.93
N VAL A 62 -48.46 33.74 10.70
CA VAL A 62 -47.42 32.83 10.23
C VAL A 62 -47.27 31.71 11.25
N ASP A 63 -47.65 30.49 10.86
CA ASP A 63 -47.44 29.30 11.68
C ASP A 63 -46.04 28.75 11.41
N TRP A 64 -45.14 28.96 12.38
CA TRP A 64 -43.78 28.47 12.31
C TRP A 64 -43.65 27.14 13.05
N LYS A 65 -43.11 26.13 12.36
CA LYS A 65 -42.77 24.84 12.95
C LYS A 65 -41.29 24.56 12.77
N THR A 66 -40.68 23.96 13.78
CA THR A 66 -39.26 23.61 13.75
C THR A 66 -39.09 22.12 13.98
N ILE A 67 -38.18 21.52 13.22
CA ILE A 67 -37.74 20.14 13.39
C ILE A 67 -36.24 20.17 13.61
N THR A 68 -35.73 19.49 14.63
CA THR A 68 -34.31 19.51 15.00
C THR A 68 -33.71 18.11 15.00
N ASN A 69 -32.41 18.03 14.69
CA ASN A 69 -31.62 16.78 14.71
C ASN A 69 -30.26 17.10 15.36
N PRO A 70 -29.75 16.33 16.35
CA PRO A 70 -30.16 14.97 16.76
C PRO A 70 -31.22 14.85 17.84
N SER A 71 -31.60 15.95 18.50
CA SER A 71 -32.60 15.90 19.57
C SER A 71 -33.41 17.18 19.64
N ASP A 72 -34.56 17.09 20.32
CA ASP A 72 -35.34 18.26 20.68
C ASP A 72 -34.53 19.18 21.60
N GLY A 73 -34.45 20.47 21.26
CA GLY A 73 -33.76 21.49 22.06
C GLY A 73 -32.38 21.93 21.57
N VAL A 74 -31.93 21.43 20.41
CA VAL A 74 -30.71 21.95 19.72
C VAL A 74 -30.83 23.44 19.42
N CYS A 75 -32.03 23.92 19.14
CA CYS A 75 -32.33 25.34 18.98
C CYS A 75 -33.73 25.69 19.49
N GLU A 76 -33.99 26.99 19.58
CA GLU A 76 -35.28 27.56 19.96
C GLU A 76 -35.67 28.63 18.95
N LEU A 77 -36.93 28.61 18.48
CA LEU A 77 -37.47 29.66 17.63
C LEU A 77 -38.19 30.71 18.47
N LYS A 78 -37.74 31.96 18.37
CA LYS A 78 -38.36 33.11 19.04
C LYS A 78 -39.05 33.98 18.01
N ILE A 79 -40.37 34.07 18.12
CA ILE A 79 -41.19 34.95 17.29
C ILE A 79 -41.30 36.29 18.01
N GLU A 80 -40.78 37.35 17.42
CA GLU A 80 -40.88 38.71 17.94
C GLU A 80 -42.21 39.37 17.51
N THR A 81 -42.32 40.70 17.60
CA THR A 81 -43.54 41.43 17.21
C THR A 81 -43.87 41.31 15.72
N ASN A 82 -42.88 41.13 14.85
CA ASN A 82 -43.08 40.88 13.42
C ASN A 82 -43.12 39.38 13.14
N LEU A 83 -44.29 38.86 12.73
CA LEU A 83 -44.52 37.43 12.51
C LEU A 83 -43.69 36.85 11.35
N LEU A 84 -43.22 37.71 10.43
CA LEU A 84 -42.40 37.32 9.28
C LEU A 84 -40.91 37.21 9.61
N VAL A 85 -40.47 37.64 10.80
CA VAL A 85 -39.05 37.67 11.17
C VAL A 85 -38.79 36.97 12.50
N PRO A 86 -38.97 35.64 12.61
CA PRO A 86 -38.53 34.95 13.81
C PRO A 86 -37.01 34.84 13.85
N THR A 87 -36.47 34.68 15.06
CA THR A 87 -35.06 34.41 15.30
C THR A 87 -34.87 33.00 15.83
N VAL A 88 -34.02 32.22 15.16
CA VAL A 88 -33.55 30.92 15.65
C VAL A 88 -32.36 31.15 16.57
N GLU A 89 -32.38 30.59 17.78
CA GLU A 89 -31.25 30.58 18.71
C GLU A 89 -30.73 29.16 18.89
N PHE A 90 -29.52 28.88 18.42
CA PHE A 90 -28.88 27.58 18.60
C PHE A 90 -28.29 27.45 20.01
N LYS A 91 -28.70 26.39 20.71
CA LYS A 91 -28.21 26.02 22.04
C LYS A 91 -27.11 24.97 21.97
N ALA A 92 -27.06 24.18 20.91
CA ALA A 92 -26.03 23.19 20.63
C ALA A 92 -25.77 23.06 19.12
N GLN A 93 -24.79 22.24 18.75
CA GLN A 93 -24.56 21.84 17.37
C GLN A 93 -25.70 20.93 16.87
N GLY A 94 -26.05 21.03 15.58
CA GLY A 94 -27.05 20.19 14.93
C GLY A 94 -27.71 20.87 13.75
N ALA A 95 -28.79 20.26 13.26
CA ALA A 95 -29.59 20.76 12.14
C ALA A 95 -30.97 21.23 12.62
N LEU A 96 -31.51 22.22 11.91
CA LEU A 96 -32.87 22.72 12.05
C LEU A 96 -33.50 22.82 10.66
N THR A 97 -34.73 22.33 10.52
CA THR A 97 -35.63 22.69 9.43
C THR A 97 -36.77 23.53 10.00
N ALA A 98 -36.82 24.80 9.63
CA ALA A 98 -37.93 25.72 9.97
C ALA A 98 -38.92 25.76 8.81
N LEU A 99 -40.20 25.52 9.10
CA LEU A 99 -41.31 25.57 8.16
C LEU A 99 -42.20 26.76 8.48
N ALA A 100 -42.42 27.66 7.52
CA ALA A 100 -43.37 28.77 7.66
C ALA A 100 -44.61 28.52 6.81
N THR A 101 -45.78 28.47 7.44
CA THR A 101 -47.08 28.49 6.77
C THR A 101 -47.71 29.87 6.94
N VAL A 102 -47.73 30.64 5.86
CA VAL A 102 -48.21 32.03 5.89
C VAL A 102 -49.71 32.08 5.54
N THR A 103 -50.49 32.76 6.36
CA THR A 103 -51.89 33.08 6.09
C THR A 103 -52.00 34.55 5.69
N ILE A 104 -52.49 34.81 4.48
CA ILE A 104 -52.76 36.17 3.99
C ILE A 104 -54.26 36.46 4.08
N ALA A 105 -54.61 37.68 4.48
CA ALA A 105 -55.96 38.22 4.36
C ALA A 105 -56.01 39.18 3.18
N ILE A 106 -56.94 38.96 2.26
CA ILE A 106 -57.26 39.87 1.18
C ILE A 106 -58.58 40.55 1.51
N SER A 107 -58.56 41.87 1.64
CA SER A 107 -59.71 42.67 2.01
C SER A 107 -60.07 43.59 0.85
N LYS A 108 -61.35 43.73 0.56
CA LYS A 108 -61.86 44.73 -0.38
C LYS A 108 -62.75 45.71 0.35
N ASP A 109 -62.40 46.99 0.27
CA ASP A 109 -63.27 48.04 0.77
C ASP A 109 -64.39 48.29 -0.24
N VAL A 110 -65.55 47.70 0.03
CA VAL A 110 -66.74 47.93 -0.78
C VAL A 110 -67.33 49.26 -0.34
N LYS A 111 -66.85 50.36 -0.96
CA LYS A 111 -67.54 51.65 -0.86
C LYS A 111 -68.98 51.44 -1.29
N LYS A 112 -69.92 51.54 -0.33
CA LYS A 112 -71.36 51.58 -0.63
C LYS A 112 -71.59 52.81 -1.50
N GLN A 113 -71.75 52.62 -2.80
CA GLN A 113 -72.44 53.63 -3.59
C GLN A 113 -73.84 53.78 -2.97
N GLN A 114 -74.06 54.93 -2.35
CA GLN A 114 -75.34 55.48 -1.87
C GLN A 114 -75.95 54.83 -0.60
N ASN A 115 -75.38 55.13 0.57
CA ASN A 115 -76.11 55.62 1.75
C ASN A 115 -75.14 55.86 2.92
N GLU A 116 -74.95 57.14 3.30
CA GLU A 116 -73.89 57.65 4.19
C GLU A 116 -73.98 57.25 5.68
N LEU A 117 -74.87 56.34 6.07
CA LEU A 117 -75.12 55.98 7.48
C LEU A 117 -74.80 54.52 7.84
N ALA A 118 -74.30 53.71 6.90
CA ALA A 118 -73.94 52.32 7.18
C ALA A 118 -72.42 52.13 7.23
N LYS A 119 -71.93 51.54 8.34
CA LYS A 119 -70.51 51.18 8.51
C LYS A 119 -70.01 50.41 7.27
N PRO A 120 -68.81 50.75 6.73
CA PRO A 120 -68.26 50.09 5.55
C PRO A 120 -68.20 48.58 5.79
N LYS A 121 -68.75 47.81 4.83
CA LYS A 121 -68.72 46.34 4.88
C LYS A 121 -67.44 45.90 4.18
N VAL A 122 -66.39 45.71 4.95
CA VAL A 122 -65.15 45.08 4.48
C VAL A 122 -65.44 43.60 4.23
N ILE A 123 -65.20 43.13 3.01
CA ILE A 123 -65.18 41.69 2.70
C ILE A 123 -63.74 41.24 2.83
N GLU A 124 -63.47 40.30 3.72
CA GLU A 124 -62.14 39.72 3.96
C GLU A 124 -62.19 38.22 3.65
N GLU A 125 -61.26 37.75 2.83
CA GLU A 125 -61.02 36.32 2.56
C GLU A 125 -59.58 35.97 2.96
N THR A 126 -59.40 34.81 3.61
CA THR A 126 -58.08 34.35 4.06
C THR A 126 -57.60 33.16 3.26
N PHE A 127 -56.34 33.19 2.85
CA PHE A 127 -55.68 32.12 2.10
C PHE A 127 -54.49 31.60 2.89
N VAL A 128 -54.40 30.29 3.04
CA VAL A 128 -53.23 29.62 3.62
C VAL A 128 -52.32 29.20 2.49
N LEU A 129 -51.08 29.68 2.51
CA LEU A 129 -50.07 29.39 1.51
C LEU A 129 -49.32 28.11 1.86
N PRO A 130 -48.85 27.32 0.87
CA PRO A 130 -48.01 26.16 1.13
C PRO A 130 -46.80 26.51 2.00
N ALA A 131 -46.39 25.58 2.86
CA ALA A 131 -45.25 25.80 3.73
C ALA A 131 -43.96 25.94 2.90
N VAL A 132 -43.10 26.86 3.31
CA VAL A 132 -41.74 27.02 2.80
C VAL A 132 -40.74 26.69 3.89
N SER A 133 -39.60 26.10 3.52
CA SER A 133 -38.58 25.66 4.47
C SER A 133 -37.33 26.54 4.45
N ALA A 134 -36.67 26.60 5.61
CA ALA A 134 -35.29 27.01 5.75
C ALA A 134 -34.53 25.92 6.54
N ASP A 135 -33.48 25.37 5.92
CA ASP A 135 -32.61 24.37 6.52
C ASP A 135 -31.32 25.06 7.01
N LEU A 136 -31.07 24.96 8.32
CA LEU A 136 -29.93 25.59 8.99
C LEU A 136 -29.10 24.52 9.70
N TRP A 137 -27.78 24.63 9.62
CA TRP A 137 -26.85 23.77 10.32
C TRP A 137 -25.91 24.61 11.19
N ALA A 138 -25.84 24.29 12.48
CA ALA A 138 -24.83 24.80 13.38
C ALA A 138 -23.78 23.71 13.63
N VAL A 139 -22.57 23.88 13.11
CA VAL A 139 -21.51 22.86 13.09
C VAL A 139 -20.30 23.29 13.90
N GLN A 140 -19.46 22.34 14.32
CA GLN A 140 -18.17 22.68 14.92
C GLN A 140 -17.21 23.32 13.92
N THR A 141 -16.31 24.16 14.41
CA THR A 141 -15.13 24.60 13.63
C THR A 141 -14.31 23.36 13.24
N PRO A 142 -13.97 23.17 11.95
CA PRO A 142 -13.10 22.08 11.54
C PRO A 142 -11.66 22.31 12.04
N GLU A 143 -10.98 21.22 12.40
CA GLU A 143 -9.63 21.27 12.96
C GLU A 143 -8.67 20.37 12.18
N TRP A 144 -7.56 20.93 11.70
CA TRP A 144 -6.49 20.14 11.07
C TRP A 144 -5.78 19.28 12.11
N LYS A 145 -5.75 17.97 11.90
CA LYS A 145 -4.88 17.05 12.64
C LYS A 145 -3.46 17.10 12.08
N ASN A 146 -3.33 17.06 10.75
CA ASN A 146 -2.07 17.27 10.06
C ASN A 146 -2.31 17.95 8.70
N VAL A 147 -1.23 18.51 8.15
CA VAL A 147 -1.19 19.05 6.79
C VAL A 147 0.13 18.59 6.22
N GLU A 148 0.09 17.93 5.07
CA GLU A 148 1.22 17.27 4.44
C GLU A 148 1.48 17.91 3.06
N GLY A 149 2.76 17.99 2.72
CA GLY A 149 3.24 18.67 1.53
C GLY A 149 4.59 19.34 1.77
N ARG A 150 4.94 20.29 0.90
CA ARG A 150 6.22 21.01 0.95
C ARG A 150 6.05 22.30 1.74
N LEU A 151 6.27 22.22 3.04
CA LEU A 151 6.10 23.34 3.98
C LEU A 151 7.48 23.80 4.48
N ALA A 152 8.06 24.78 3.78
CA ALA A 152 9.42 25.22 4.06
C ALA A 152 9.56 25.91 5.43
N THR A 153 10.64 25.58 6.14
CA THR A 153 11.04 26.21 7.41
C THR A 153 12.20 27.20 7.23
N GLN A 154 12.81 27.21 6.05
CA GLN A 154 13.95 28.06 5.69
C GLN A 154 13.75 28.69 4.31
N ALA A 155 14.31 29.88 4.11
CA ALA A 155 14.30 30.59 2.83
C ALA A 155 15.59 31.37 2.59
N LEU A 156 15.82 31.78 1.33
CA LEU A 156 16.89 32.72 0.98
C LEU A 156 16.30 34.12 0.86
N ALA A 157 16.96 35.10 1.49
CA ALA A 157 16.63 36.51 1.29
C ALA A 157 16.83 36.89 -0.18
N LEU A 158 15.89 37.70 -0.68
CA LEU A 158 15.77 38.14 -2.07
C LEU A 158 15.40 37.00 -3.03
N ALA A 159 14.80 35.91 -2.54
CA ALA A 159 14.28 34.81 -3.36
C ALA A 159 12.86 34.37 -2.94
N GLY A 160 12.18 33.64 -3.82
CA GLY A 160 10.86 33.07 -3.56
C GLY A 160 10.95 31.62 -3.08
N ARG A 161 10.22 31.23 -2.02
CA ARG A 161 10.23 29.84 -1.51
C ARG A 161 8.88 29.18 -1.72
N THR A 162 8.84 27.93 -2.17
CA THR A 162 7.57 27.23 -2.41
C THR A 162 6.97 26.67 -1.11
N PHE A 163 5.68 26.92 -0.92
CA PHE A 163 4.78 26.28 0.02
C PHE A 163 3.73 25.52 -0.78
N LEU A 164 3.62 24.22 -0.59
CA LEU A 164 2.65 23.38 -1.28
C LEU A 164 1.98 22.48 -0.26
N ILE A 165 0.65 22.42 -0.33
CA ILE A 165 -0.13 21.44 0.42
C ILE A 165 -0.69 20.44 -0.58
N GLU A 166 -0.34 19.18 -0.38
CA GLU A 166 -0.73 18.06 -1.24
C GLU A 166 -1.89 17.30 -0.62
N GLU A 167 -1.85 17.09 0.71
CA GLU A 167 -2.88 16.39 1.45
C GLU A 167 -2.95 16.80 2.93
N GLY A 168 -3.96 16.32 3.65
CA GLY A 168 -4.07 16.54 5.08
C GLY A 168 -5.29 15.85 5.69
N ASN A 169 -5.22 15.60 6.98
CA ASN A 169 -6.28 14.99 7.76
C ASN A 169 -6.88 16.01 8.72
N PHE A 170 -8.21 16.11 8.79
CA PHE A 170 -8.91 17.03 9.67
C PHE A 170 -10.12 16.38 10.35
N ILE A 171 -10.56 16.98 11.47
CA ILE A 171 -11.71 16.53 12.24
C ILE A 171 -12.88 17.48 11.99
N PHE A 172 -14.02 16.92 11.60
CA PHE A 172 -15.29 17.64 11.42
C PHE A 172 -16.45 16.81 11.96
N GLN A 173 -17.29 17.42 12.79
CA GLN A 173 -18.38 16.76 13.55
C GLN A 173 -17.95 15.45 14.24
N GLY A 174 -16.77 15.47 14.88
CA GLY A 174 -16.20 14.31 15.58
C GLY A 174 -15.69 13.17 14.68
N LYS A 175 -15.70 13.34 13.34
CA LYS A 175 -15.19 12.36 12.38
C LYS A 175 -13.90 12.86 11.72
N THR A 176 -12.97 11.95 11.45
CA THR A 176 -11.77 12.24 10.67
C THR A 176 -12.08 12.16 9.18
N HIS A 177 -11.63 13.18 8.45
CA HIS A 177 -11.69 13.26 7.00
C HIS A 177 -10.30 13.49 6.44
N ASN A 178 -10.04 12.89 5.29
CA ASN A 178 -8.81 13.07 4.53
C ASN A 178 -9.12 14.03 3.38
N TRP A 179 -8.23 14.97 3.11
CA TRP A 179 -8.30 15.83 1.94
C TRP A 179 -7.01 15.67 1.13
N ASN A 180 -7.14 15.66 -0.18
CA ASN A 180 -6.04 15.62 -1.12
C ASN A 180 -6.34 16.60 -2.27
N ALA A 181 -5.32 17.32 -2.73
CA ALA A 181 -5.48 18.39 -3.70
C ALA A 181 -6.02 17.91 -5.06
N GLU A 182 -5.77 16.65 -5.42
CA GLU A 182 -6.22 16.06 -6.69
C GLU A 182 -7.58 15.37 -6.54
N THR A 183 -7.81 14.67 -5.42
CA THR A 183 -8.98 13.79 -5.25
C THR A 183 -10.08 14.38 -4.35
N GLY A 184 -9.82 15.51 -3.68
CA GLY A 184 -10.78 16.20 -2.82
C GLY A 184 -10.92 15.56 -1.44
N ILE A 185 -12.11 15.67 -0.84
CA ILE A 185 -12.39 15.20 0.53
C ILE A 185 -12.92 13.76 0.51
N SER A 186 -12.33 12.88 1.33
CA SER A 186 -12.74 11.48 1.53
C SER A 186 -12.77 11.09 3.02
N PRO A 187 -13.87 10.52 3.53
CA PRO A 187 -15.17 10.41 2.87
C PRO A 187 -15.81 11.80 2.69
N LYS A 188 -16.68 11.95 1.67
CA LYS A 188 -17.41 13.20 1.42
C LYS A 188 -18.20 13.62 2.67
N ILE A 189 -18.17 14.91 2.98
CA ILE A 189 -18.95 15.49 4.07
C ILE A 189 -20.35 15.81 3.54
N THR A 190 -21.35 15.20 4.17
CA THR A 190 -22.76 15.42 3.88
C THR A 190 -23.47 15.85 5.15
N LEU A 191 -24.23 16.94 5.09
CA LEU A 191 -25.06 17.46 6.16
C LEU A 191 -26.53 17.24 5.81
N GLU A 192 -27.16 16.32 6.54
CA GLU A 192 -28.57 16.00 6.37
C GLU A 192 -29.46 17.10 6.97
N PRO A 193 -30.54 17.52 6.29
CA PRO A 193 -31.55 18.41 6.88
C PRO A 193 -32.21 17.71 8.08
N ALA A 194 -32.76 18.50 9.01
CA ALA A 194 -33.42 17.93 10.18
C ALA A 194 -34.73 17.20 9.82
N LEU A 195 -35.44 17.69 8.80
CA LEU A 195 -36.55 16.99 8.18
C LEU A 195 -35.99 15.88 7.27
N GLU A 196 -35.90 14.65 7.78
CA GLU A 196 -35.41 13.49 7.02
C GLU A 196 -36.28 13.23 5.77
N SER A 197 -35.65 12.88 4.64
CA SER A 197 -36.36 12.66 3.37
C SER A 197 -37.18 11.35 3.31
N ALA A 198 -37.15 10.53 4.36
CA ALA A 198 -37.70 9.19 4.39
C ALA A 198 -38.85 9.03 5.40
N SER A 199 -39.96 8.46 4.92
CA SER A 199 -41.09 7.84 5.66
C SER A 199 -42.36 8.64 5.98
N ILE A 200 -42.66 9.76 5.31
CA ILE A 200 -44.04 10.28 5.26
C ILE A 200 -44.68 9.88 3.91
N PRO A 201 -45.79 9.10 3.88
CA PRO A 201 -46.52 8.80 2.64
C PRO A 201 -46.98 10.11 1.99
N PRO A 202 -46.86 10.29 0.66
CA PRO A 202 -47.14 11.57 0.02
C PRO A 202 -48.63 11.94 0.18
N PRO A 203 -48.98 13.07 0.85
CA PRO A 203 -50.24 13.74 0.56
C PRO A 203 -50.12 14.42 -0.83
N PRO A 204 -51.23 14.79 -1.49
CA PRO A 204 -51.22 15.41 -2.82
C PRO A 204 -50.68 16.85 -2.86
N VAL A 205 -49.89 17.27 -1.86
CA VAL A 205 -49.32 18.61 -1.73
C VAL A 205 -47.81 18.50 -1.93
N GLN A 206 -47.25 19.33 -2.83
CA GLN A 206 -45.84 19.36 -3.23
C GLN A 206 -44.88 18.91 -2.13
N LYS A 207 -44.24 17.75 -2.31
CA LYS A 207 -43.21 17.24 -1.42
C LYS A 207 -42.06 18.25 -1.39
N VAL A 208 -41.84 18.91 -0.26
CA VAL A 208 -40.63 19.69 -0.01
C VAL A 208 -39.49 18.67 0.12
N ILE A 209 -38.78 18.41 -0.99
CA ILE A 209 -37.61 17.53 -0.99
C ILE A 209 -36.44 18.39 -0.50
N THR A 210 -36.10 18.23 0.77
CA THR A 210 -34.86 18.77 1.34
C THR A 210 -33.73 17.80 0.95
N LEU A 211 -32.79 18.28 0.12
CA LEU A 211 -31.61 17.51 -0.24
C LEU A 211 -30.50 17.74 0.79
N PRO A 212 -29.64 16.75 1.05
CA PRO A 212 -28.45 16.95 1.88
C PRO A 212 -27.53 18.03 1.29
N ILE A 213 -26.88 18.81 2.14
CA ILE A 213 -25.78 19.70 1.73
C ILE A 213 -24.51 18.88 1.62
N VAL A 214 -23.75 19.05 0.55
CA VAL A 214 -22.48 18.34 0.34
C VAL A 214 -21.34 19.35 0.32
N CYS A 215 -20.26 19.05 1.05
CA CYS A 215 -19.02 19.82 0.94
C CYS A 215 -18.36 19.53 -0.41
N SER A 216 -18.19 20.58 -1.20
CA SER A 216 -17.67 20.50 -2.57
C SER A 216 -16.13 20.44 -2.62
N ASP A 217 -15.44 21.25 -1.80
CA ASP A 217 -13.98 21.24 -1.66
C ASP A 217 -13.50 21.87 -0.34
N ILE A 218 -12.17 22.05 -0.22
CA ILE A 218 -11.53 22.95 0.73
C ILE A 218 -10.95 24.15 -0.04
N LYS A 219 -11.43 25.36 0.27
CA LYS A 219 -10.84 26.62 -0.18
C LYS A 219 -9.54 26.88 0.57
N ILE A 220 -8.49 27.26 -0.15
CA ILE A 220 -7.17 27.56 0.39
C ILE A 220 -6.81 29.00 0.09
N SER A 221 -6.30 29.71 1.10
CA SER A 221 -5.74 31.05 1.00
C SER A 221 -4.45 31.14 1.81
N TRP A 222 -3.40 31.64 1.19
CA TRP A 222 -2.10 31.87 1.80
C TRP A 222 -1.85 33.36 2.00
N PHE A 223 -1.16 33.68 3.10
CA PHE A 223 -0.68 35.03 3.43
C PHE A 223 0.79 34.95 3.79
N GLY A 224 1.64 35.63 3.04
CA GLY A 224 3.09 35.67 3.25
C GLY A 224 3.59 37.06 3.64
N PRO A 225 4.91 37.19 3.85
CA PRO A 225 5.52 38.47 4.19
C PRO A 225 5.25 39.53 3.11
N ASN A 226 5.23 40.81 3.50
CA ASN A 226 4.99 41.93 2.60
C ASN A 226 3.61 41.90 1.90
N ASN A 227 2.56 41.40 2.57
CA ASN A 227 1.19 41.31 2.05
C ASN A 227 1.04 40.50 0.76
N GLN A 228 1.91 39.50 0.56
CA GLN A 228 1.79 38.57 -0.58
C GLN A 228 0.72 37.54 -0.28
N THR A 229 -0.13 37.21 -1.25
CA THR A 229 -1.25 36.26 -1.06
C THR A 229 -1.39 35.29 -2.24
N SER A 230 -1.95 34.11 -1.99
CA SER A 230 -2.33 33.14 -3.03
C SER A 230 -3.63 32.42 -2.63
N ASN A 231 -4.45 32.02 -3.60
CA ASN A 231 -5.69 31.26 -3.37
C ASN A 231 -5.67 29.87 -3.99
N VAL A 232 -4.47 29.32 -4.21
CA VAL A 232 -4.27 27.96 -4.70
C VAL A 232 -3.42 27.19 -3.70
N ASN A 233 -3.39 25.86 -3.80
CA ASN A 233 -2.64 25.01 -2.87
C ASN A 233 -1.11 25.21 -2.93
N ARG A 234 -0.59 25.87 -3.99
CA ARG A 234 0.81 26.27 -4.15
C ARG A 234 1.01 27.78 -3.94
N PHE A 235 1.97 28.18 -3.12
CA PHE A 235 2.31 29.57 -2.86
C PHE A 235 3.82 29.80 -2.87
N VAL A 236 4.29 30.85 -3.53
CA VAL A 236 5.72 31.17 -3.64
C VAL A 236 5.99 32.62 -3.16
N PRO A 237 5.97 32.88 -1.84
CA PRO A 237 6.27 34.21 -1.30
C PRO A 237 7.74 34.58 -1.48
N PHE A 238 7.98 35.84 -1.80
CA PHE A 238 9.29 36.47 -1.88
C PHE A 238 9.74 37.05 -0.52
N PHE A 239 10.92 36.67 -0.04
CA PHE A 239 11.48 37.14 1.24
C PHE A 239 12.44 38.31 0.99
N LYS A 240 12.08 39.55 1.36
CA LYS A 240 12.91 40.72 1.03
C LYS A 240 14.17 40.87 1.87
N GLU A 241 14.15 40.40 3.11
CA GLU A 241 15.20 40.62 4.12
C GLU A 241 15.55 39.31 4.81
N VAL A 242 16.74 39.29 5.43
CA VAL A 242 17.20 38.21 6.31
C VAL A 242 16.46 38.29 7.64
N GLY A 243 16.14 37.16 8.24
CA GLY A 243 15.48 37.10 9.55
C GLY A 243 14.26 36.19 9.58
N ASN A 244 13.52 36.25 10.68
CA ASN A 244 12.29 35.48 10.85
C ASN A 244 11.14 36.12 10.06
N ALA A 245 10.40 35.29 9.32
CA ALA A 245 9.16 35.63 8.65
C ALA A 245 8.08 34.59 8.98
N GLN A 246 6.82 34.93 8.71
CA GLN A 246 5.69 34.02 8.85
C GLN A 246 4.94 33.90 7.53
N VAL A 247 4.49 32.67 7.24
CA VAL A 247 3.53 32.36 6.19
C VAL A 247 2.33 31.70 6.84
N GLU A 248 1.15 32.26 6.64
CA GLU A 248 -0.10 31.77 7.20
C GLU A 248 -0.93 31.06 6.13
N LEU A 249 -1.49 29.91 6.51
CA LEU A 249 -2.46 29.15 5.75
C LEU A 249 -3.84 29.33 6.37
N ASN A 250 -4.77 29.82 5.56
CA ASN A 250 -6.19 29.90 5.87
C ASN A 250 -6.94 28.92 4.97
N THR A 251 -7.74 28.04 5.55
CA THR A 251 -8.58 27.09 4.80
C THR A 251 -10.04 27.21 5.21
N ALA A 252 -10.96 26.81 4.33
CA ALA A 252 -12.38 26.75 4.63
C ALA A 252 -13.09 25.59 3.90
N LEU A 253 -13.98 24.87 4.59
CA LEU A 253 -14.89 23.90 3.97
C LEU A 253 -15.90 24.64 3.11
N ASN A 254 -15.93 24.33 1.81
CA ASN A 254 -16.80 24.99 0.86
C ASN A 254 -18.03 24.13 0.56
N PHE A 255 -19.16 24.44 1.18
CA PHE A 255 -20.42 23.75 0.91
C PHE A 255 -21.06 24.25 -0.39
N ASP A 256 -22.04 23.51 -0.93
CA ASP A 256 -22.85 23.94 -2.08
C ASP A 256 -23.72 25.18 -1.81
N THR A 257 -23.67 25.70 -0.58
CA THR A 257 -24.18 27.01 -0.18
C THR A 257 -23.14 28.11 -0.41
N ALA A 258 -23.56 29.37 -0.55
CA ALA A 258 -22.63 30.50 -0.73
C ALA A 258 -21.66 30.75 0.44
N GLU A 259 -21.81 30.05 1.57
CA GLU A 259 -21.02 30.26 2.79
C GLU A 259 -20.03 29.11 3.01
N ALA A 260 -18.80 29.46 3.43
CA ALA A 260 -17.72 28.53 3.72
C ALA A 260 -17.40 28.54 5.23
N ILE A 261 -16.99 27.39 5.76
CA ILE A 261 -16.66 27.24 7.19
C ILE A 261 -15.14 27.20 7.36
N SER A 262 -14.58 28.28 7.91
CA SER A 262 -13.14 28.42 8.10
C SER A 262 -12.57 27.49 9.18
N PHE A 263 -11.37 26.99 8.92
CA PHE A 263 -10.51 26.35 9.91
C PHE A 263 -9.79 27.42 10.74
N ALA A 264 -9.15 27.01 11.84
CA ALA A 264 -8.15 27.83 12.48
C ALA A 264 -6.96 28.07 11.52
N SER A 265 -6.46 29.30 11.48
CA SER A 265 -5.27 29.65 10.69
C SER A 265 -4.05 28.88 11.19
N LYS A 266 -3.21 28.40 10.27
CA LYS A 266 -1.94 27.73 10.59
C LYS A 266 -0.77 28.59 10.14
N ALA A 267 0.01 29.08 11.10
CA ALA A 267 1.22 29.84 10.83
C ALA A 267 2.44 28.93 10.74
N PHE A 268 3.28 29.17 9.73
CA PHE A 268 4.59 28.55 9.55
C PHE A 268 5.65 29.61 9.81
N SER A 269 6.61 29.33 10.68
CA SER A 269 7.78 30.18 10.94
C SER A 269 8.90 29.83 9.97
N ILE A 270 9.46 30.85 9.31
CA ILE A 270 10.52 30.71 8.31
C ILE A 270 11.71 31.54 8.75
N GLN A 271 12.88 30.94 8.78
CA GLN A 271 14.14 31.68 8.87
C GLN A 271 14.66 31.97 7.46
N ALA A 272 14.67 33.25 7.07
CA ALA A 272 15.34 33.70 5.86
C ALA A 272 16.82 33.98 6.15
N PHE A 273 17.71 33.43 5.32
CA PHE A 273 19.16 33.59 5.44
C PHE A 273 19.70 34.48 4.33
N SER A 274 20.86 35.12 4.54
CA SER A 274 21.58 35.75 3.43
C SER A 274 22.23 34.66 2.57
N LEU A 275 22.50 34.96 1.29
CA LEU A 275 23.25 34.04 0.43
C LEU A 275 24.64 33.76 1.03
N SER A 276 25.25 34.76 1.64
CA SER A 276 26.55 34.64 2.32
C SER A 276 26.55 33.66 3.49
N ASP A 277 25.42 33.49 4.20
CA ASP A 277 25.30 32.55 5.32
C ASP A 277 25.19 31.09 4.86
N LEU A 278 24.72 30.85 3.63
CA LEU A 278 24.42 29.52 3.09
C LEU A 278 25.48 28.99 2.11
N VAL A 279 26.45 29.82 1.69
CA VAL A 279 27.53 29.42 0.79
C VAL A 279 28.56 28.58 1.56
N ASP A 280 28.34 27.26 1.60
CA ASP A 280 29.41 26.29 1.81
C ASP A 280 30.14 26.08 0.48
N ALA A 281 31.39 26.54 0.41
CA ALA A 281 32.18 26.46 -0.81
C ALA A 281 32.51 25.01 -1.18
N TYR A 282 31.77 24.43 -2.14
CA TYR A 282 32.20 23.22 -2.84
C TYR A 282 33.12 23.61 -4.00
N ILE A 283 34.28 22.96 -4.08
CA ILE A 283 35.20 23.03 -5.23
C ILE A 283 35.12 21.66 -5.90
N ASP A 284 34.93 21.60 -7.22
CA ASP A 284 34.94 20.34 -7.99
C ASP A 284 36.31 20.19 -8.68
N PRO A 285 37.26 19.43 -8.12
CA PRO A 285 38.60 19.33 -8.69
C PRO A 285 38.62 18.34 -9.86
N SER A 286 38.93 18.82 -11.06
CA SER A 286 39.11 17.94 -12.23
C SER A 286 40.48 17.22 -12.33
N SER A 287 41.41 17.41 -11.38
CA SER A 287 42.41 16.39 -10.95
C SER A 287 43.49 16.94 -10.01
N PHE A 288 44.00 16.09 -9.11
CA PHE A 288 45.27 16.25 -8.41
C PHE A 288 45.93 14.88 -8.16
N THR A 289 47.25 14.84 -8.03
CA THR A 289 47.97 13.64 -7.56
C THR A 289 48.59 13.92 -6.20
N ILE A 290 48.18 13.16 -5.17
CA ILE A 290 48.90 13.07 -3.90
C ILE A 290 49.55 11.70 -3.78
N ALA A 291 50.68 11.63 -3.09
CA ALA A 291 51.14 10.34 -2.56
C ALA A 291 50.08 9.80 -1.59
N ALA A 292 49.89 8.47 -1.54
CA ALA A 292 49.01 7.84 -0.56
C ALA A 292 49.38 8.32 0.85
N GLY A 293 48.42 8.94 1.56
CA GLY A 293 48.64 9.53 2.90
C GLY A 293 49.12 10.99 2.93
N GLY A 294 49.36 11.64 1.79
CA GLY A 294 49.77 13.06 1.72
C GLY A 294 48.62 14.05 1.93
N LYS A 295 48.94 15.26 2.44
CA LYS A 295 48.01 16.40 2.54
C LYS A 295 48.62 17.61 1.83
N LYS A 296 47.84 18.38 1.05
CA LYS A 296 48.28 19.66 0.49
C LYS A 296 47.15 20.69 0.45
N PRO A 297 47.26 21.85 1.14
CA PRO A 297 46.20 22.86 1.17
C PRO A 297 46.25 23.78 -0.07
N LEU A 298 45.08 24.12 -0.61
CA LEU A 298 44.88 25.19 -1.60
C LEU A 298 43.86 26.20 -1.05
N THR A 299 44.05 27.48 -1.35
CA THR A 299 43.15 28.57 -0.93
C THR A 299 42.66 29.32 -2.16
N PHE A 300 41.39 29.74 -2.19
CA PHE A 300 40.89 30.64 -3.24
C PHE A 300 40.18 31.85 -2.62
N VAL A 301 40.13 32.96 -3.35
CA VAL A 301 39.55 34.24 -2.93
C VAL A 301 38.59 34.76 -4.00
N ILE A 302 37.36 35.07 -3.61
CA ILE A 302 36.35 35.75 -4.44
C ILE A 302 36.37 37.25 -4.09
N LYS A 303 36.54 38.14 -5.07
CA LYS A 303 36.57 39.59 -4.84
C LYS A 303 35.18 40.22 -4.91
N GLN A 304 34.89 41.15 -3.99
CA GLN A 304 33.68 41.96 -3.70
C GLN A 304 32.70 42.38 -4.80
N LYS A 305 33.00 42.23 -6.09
CA LYS A 305 32.23 42.84 -7.19
C LYS A 305 31.70 41.87 -8.23
N GLN A 306 31.91 40.57 -8.07
CA GLN A 306 31.38 39.60 -9.02
C GLN A 306 29.96 39.20 -8.66
N ILE A 307 29.02 39.68 -9.47
CA ILE A 307 27.68 39.09 -9.58
C ILE A 307 27.88 37.71 -10.21
N PRO A 308 27.31 36.63 -9.64
CA PRO A 308 27.35 35.32 -10.27
C PRO A 308 26.88 35.43 -11.72
N SER A 309 27.61 34.83 -12.66
CA SER A 309 27.22 34.90 -14.07
C SER A 309 25.97 34.06 -14.33
N GLU A 310 25.78 32.98 -13.56
CA GLU A 310 24.65 32.06 -13.68
C GLU A 310 24.30 31.50 -12.29
N ILE A 311 23.00 31.42 -11.99
CA ILE A 311 22.44 30.72 -10.84
C ILE A 311 21.52 29.62 -11.40
N PHE A 312 21.92 28.36 -11.24
CA PHE A 312 21.07 27.24 -11.62
C PHE A 312 20.36 26.68 -10.39
N VAL A 313 19.07 26.39 -10.57
CA VAL A 313 18.30 25.55 -9.63
C VAL A 313 18.48 24.12 -10.12
N LEU A 314 19.31 23.36 -9.42
CA LEU A 314 19.41 21.91 -9.59
C LEU A 314 18.55 21.29 -8.50
N SER A 315 17.84 20.20 -8.76
CA SER A 315 16.94 19.58 -7.79
C SER A 315 17.59 19.45 -6.40
N ASN A 316 17.15 20.30 -5.47
CA ASN A 316 17.65 20.44 -4.10
C ASN A 316 18.93 21.25 -3.88
N ALA A 317 19.53 21.92 -4.87
CA ALA A 317 20.64 22.83 -4.64
C ALA A 317 20.74 24.09 -5.54
N TYR A 318 21.35 25.14 -5.01
CA TYR A 318 21.80 26.29 -5.81
C TYR A 318 23.18 26.02 -6.38
N LYS A 319 23.34 26.07 -7.71
CA LYS A 319 24.65 26.19 -8.33
C LYS A 319 24.94 27.65 -8.67
N VAL A 320 25.91 28.25 -7.97
CA VAL A 320 26.34 29.63 -8.22
C VAL A 320 27.72 29.60 -8.87
N ILE A 321 27.83 30.14 -10.10
CA ILE A 321 29.08 30.17 -10.86
C ILE A 321 29.67 31.59 -10.82
N PHE A 322 30.90 31.70 -10.31
CA PHE A 322 31.70 32.93 -10.37
C PHE A 322 32.71 32.84 -11.51
N PRO A 323 32.70 33.75 -12.50
CA PRO A 323 33.55 33.62 -13.68
C PRO A 323 35.05 33.85 -13.40
N GLU A 324 35.43 34.47 -12.28
CA GLU A 324 36.85 34.73 -11.97
C GLU A 324 37.13 34.60 -10.46
N VAL A 325 37.88 33.58 -10.07
CA VAL A 325 38.38 33.42 -8.70
C VAL A 325 39.91 33.50 -8.69
N SER A 326 40.50 33.98 -7.59
CA SER A 326 41.97 34.04 -7.40
C SER A 326 42.44 32.84 -6.58
N TRP A 327 43.47 32.12 -7.03
CA TRP A 327 43.98 30.90 -6.40
C TRP A 327 45.34 31.11 -5.72
N TYR A 328 45.56 30.42 -4.61
CA TYR A 328 46.76 30.50 -3.77
C TYR A 328 47.17 29.11 -3.23
N ALA A 329 48.47 28.86 -3.07
CA ALA A 329 49.01 27.74 -2.29
C ALA A 329 50.06 28.28 -1.30
N ASN A 330 49.95 27.93 -0.02
CA ASN A 330 50.86 28.44 1.03
C ASN A 330 51.02 29.98 0.97
N ASP A 331 49.91 30.70 0.79
CA ASP A 331 49.84 32.16 0.63
C ASP A 331 50.51 32.74 -0.64
N GLU A 332 51.09 31.89 -1.49
CA GLU A 332 51.63 32.29 -2.78
C GLU A 332 50.53 32.27 -3.85
N PHE A 333 50.39 33.38 -4.59
CA PHE A 333 49.40 33.53 -5.64
C PHE A 333 49.75 32.64 -6.84
N LEU A 334 48.82 31.75 -7.21
CA LEU A 334 49.00 30.81 -8.32
C LEU A 334 48.43 31.32 -9.64
N GLY A 335 47.38 32.15 -9.59
CA GLY A 335 46.73 32.72 -10.77
C GLY A 335 45.25 33.02 -10.57
N LYS A 336 44.57 33.43 -11.65
CA LYS A 336 43.12 33.66 -11.67
C LYS A 336 42.45 32.77 -12.71
N GLY A 337 41.17 32.47 -12.51
CA GLY A 337 40.34 31.79 -13.51
C GLY A 337 39.38 30.78 -12.91
N ASN A 338 38.34 30.46 -13.69
CA ASN A 338 37.37 29.41 -13.38
C ASN A 338 36.85 28.78 -14.72
N PRO A 339 37.51 27.75 -15.28
CA PRO A 339 38.58 26.98 -14.66
C PRO A 339 39.94 27.72 -14.55
N PHE A 340 40.71 27.43 -13.50
CA PHE A 340 42.12 27.80 -13.36
C PHE A 340 43.03 26.62 -13.74
N GLU A 341 44.02 26.86 -14.60
CA GLU A 341 44.93 25.83 -15.09
C GLU A 341 46.30 25.93 -14.39
N PHE A 342 46.69 24.91 -13.62
CA PHE A 342 47.97 24.88 -12.89
C PHE A 342 48.97 23.94 -13.55
N HIS A 343 50.14 24.46 -13.93
CA HIS A 343 51.22 23.66 -14.52
C HIS A 343 52.30 23.37 -13.47
N ALA A 344 52.29 22.16 -12.91
CA ALA A 344 53.40 21.67 -12.10
C ALA A 344 54.58 21.23 -13.00
N THR A 345 55.80 21.68 -12.70
CA THR A 345 57.01 21.17 -13.38
C THR A 345 57.37 19.80 -12.78
N PRO A 346 57.37 18.67 -13.52
CA PRO A 346 57.53 17.37 -12.91
C PRO A 346 58.96 16.82 -13.04
N VAL A 347 59.44 16.18 -11.97
CA VAL A 347 60.36 15.03 -12.12
C VAL A 347 59.49 13.84 -12.55
N LYS A 348 59.25 13.77 -13.86
CA LYS A 348 58.62 12.70 -14.66
C LYS A 348 57.08 12.56 -14.61
N ARG A 349 56.51 12.70 -15.82
CA ARG A 349 55.11 12.70 -16.28
C ARG A 349 54.34 14.01 -16.06
N GLN A 350 54.23 14.77 -17.14
CA GLN A 350 53.36 15.93 -17.26
C GLN A 350 51.90 15.48 -17.30
N SER A 351 51.09 16.08 -16.44
CA SER A 351 49.64 16.15 -16.57
C SER A 351 49.25 17.63 -16.59
N THR A 352 48.34 17.98 -17.48
CA THR A 352 47.77 19.33 -17.60
C THR A 352 46.51 19.37 -16.74
N ILE A 353 46.35 20.39 -15.87
CA ILE A 353 45.34 20.40 -14.81
C ILE A 353 44.48 21.66 -14.90
N LYS A 354 43.15 21.54 -15.01
CA LYS A 354 42.16 22.63 -14.93
C LYS A 354 41.33 22.50 -13.64
N ALA A 355 40.88 23.60 -13.03
CA ALA A 355 40.14 23.63 -11.76
C ALA A 355 38.94 24.59 -11.81
N VAL A 356 37.70 24.08 -11.72
CA VAL A 356 36.46 24.90 -11.75
C VAL A 356 35.92 25.11 -10.33
N SER A 357 35.53 26.34 -9.96
CA SER A 357 34.76 26.64 -8.75
C SER A 357 33.26 26.68 -9.08
N SER A 358 32.44 25.93 -8.35
CA SER A 358 30.99 26.07 -8.39
C SER A 358 30.41 25.73 -7.04
N CYS A 359 29.71 26.68 -6.42
CA CYS A 359 29.09 26.50 -5.11
C CYS A 359 27.80 25.69 -5.26
N ASN A 360 27.57 24.67 -4.43
CA ASN A 360 26.32 23.93 -4.32
C ASN A 360 25.75 24.09 -2.90
N ILE A 361 24.54 24.64 -2.77
CA ILE A 361 23.85 24.82 -1.46
C ILE A 361 22.63 23.90 -1.42
N THR A 362 22.50 22.94 -0.50
CA THR A 362 21.39 21.96 -0.51
C THR A 362 20.16 22.34 0.34
N GLU A 363 19.01 22.68 -0.28
CA GLU A 363 17.60 22.29 0.06
C GLU A 363 16.48 22.94 -0.83
N SER A 364 15.36 22.23 -1.03
CA SER A 364 14.31 22.25 -2.10
C SER A 364 13.56 23.53 -2.54
N ASP A 365 13.23 23.62 -3.84
CA ASP A 365 12.19 24.43 -4.52
C ASP A 365 12.09 25.95 -4.27
N ILE A 366 12.91 26.70 -5.01
CA ILE A 366 12.93 28.17 -5.08
C ILE A 366 12.75 28.61 -6.54
N GLU A 367 11.92 29.63 -6.79
CA GLU A 367 11.77 30.24 -8.13
C GLU A 367 12.69 31.46 -8.33
N PRO A 368 13.18 31.74 -9.55
CA PRO A 368 14.19 32.77 -9.78
C PRO A 368 13.66 34.20 -9.54
N GLY A 369 14.32 34.94 -8.65
CA GLY A 369 14.02 36.36 -8.39
C GLY A 369 15.15 37.17 -7.72
N PHE A 370 16.39 36.68 -7.73
CA PHE A 370 17.49 37.24 -6.95
C PHE A 370 17.89 38.66 -7.40
N LYS A 371 17.90 39.63 -6.47
CA LYS A 371 18.41 41.00 -6.67
C LYS A 371 19.55 41.22 -5.67
N GLY A 372 20.81 41.21 -6.11
CA GLY A 372 21.99 41.06 -5.24
C GLY A 372 22.18 42.10 -4.11
N GLY A 373 22.67 41.61 -2.96
CA GLY A 373 23.16 42.38 -1.80
C GLY A 373 24.68 42.24 -1.60
N LYS A 374 25.29 43.14 -0.81
CA LYS A 374 26.74 43.35 -0.67
C LYS A 374 27.27 42.79 0.66
N ASP A 375 28.07 41.72 0.65
CA ASP A 375 28.92 41.30 1.79
C ASP A 375 30.20 40.57 1.34
N GLU A 376 31.28 40.68 2.13
CA GLU A 376 32.61 40.09 1.89
C GLU A 376 32.79 38.72 2.58
N ILE A 377 33.41 37.73 1.91
CA ILE A 377 33.71 36.42 2.52
C ILE A 377 35.18 36.04 2.29
N LEU A 378 35.93 35.83 3.38
CA LEU A 378 37.26 35.23 3.42
C LEU A 378 37.17 33.90 4.17
N ARG A 379 37.39 32.75 3.53
CA ARG A 379 37.50 31.45 4.23
C ARG A 379 38.48 30.46 3.59
N LYS A 380 38.96 29.54 4.44
CA LYS A 380 39.98 28.51 4.22
C LYS A 380 39.28 27.14 4.27
N ALA A 381 39.41 26.29 3.25
CA ALA A 381 38.72 25.00 3.21
C ALA A 381 39.58 23.84 3.74
N VAL A 382 38.95 22.93 4.47
CA VAL A 382 39.47 21.61 4.89
C VAL A 382 38.56 20.54 4.25
N TYR A 383 39.15 19.45 3.76
CA TYR A 383 38.55 18.51 2.79
C TYR A 383 37.62 17.45 3.41
N THR A 384 36.56 17.05 2.70
CA THR A 384 35.63 15.96 3.08
C THR A 384 35.46 14.90 1.99
N VAL A 385 35.15 13.69 2.47
CA VAL A 385 35.12 12.35 1.89
C VAL A 385 33.92 12.13 0.94
N VAL A 386 34.10 11.36 -0.14
CA VAL A 386 33.00 10.81 -0.97
C VAL A 386 32.40 9.62 -0.23
N THR A 387 31.10 9.65 0.06
CA THR A 387 30.36 8.48 0.58
C THR A 387 30.09 7.51 -0.56
N LEU A 388 30.55 6.27 -0.40
CA LEU A 388 30.23 5.16 -1.28
C LEU A 388 28.93 4.54 -0.76
N ASP A 389 27.85 4.66 -1.53
CA ASP A 389 26.53 4.15 -1.14
C ASP A 389 26.09 3.02 -2.09
N VAL A 390 25.34 2.05 -1.57
CA VAL A 390 24.70 1.01 -2.38
C VAL A 390 23.34 1.52 -2.84
N THR A 391 23.10 1.50 -4.15
CA THR A 391 21.84 1.96 -4.74
C THR A 391 20.85 0.82 -4.99
N ASN A 392 21.34 -0.38 -5.33
CA ASN A 392 20.52 -1.55 -5.64
C ASN A 392 21.25 -2.87 -5.38
N ILE A 393 20.48 -3.94 -5.09
CA ILE A 393 20.98 -5.32 -4.97
C ILE A 393 20.02 -6.26 -5.70
N GLU A 394 20.55 -7.05 -6.64
CA GLU A 394 19.77 -7.93 -7.50
C GLU A 394 20.41 -9.32 -7.56
N ILE A 395 19.58 -10.36 -7.75
CA ILE A 395 20.02 -11.77 -7.78
C ILE A 395 19.71 -12.34 -9.17
N TYR A 396 20.65 -13.10 -9.74
CA TYR A 396 20.58 -13.62 -11.10
C TYR A 396 20.96 -15.11 -11.22
N ILE A 397 20.60 -15.74 -12.35
CA ILE A 397 21.16 -17.03 -12.84
C ILE A 397 21.54 -16.88 -14.32
N PRO A 398 22.61 -16.15 -14.67
CA PRO A 398 23.09 -16.09 -16.05
C PRO A 398 23.75 -17.40 -16.44
N GLU A 399 23.50 -17.82 -17.69
CA GLU A 399 24.09 -19.02 -18.30
C GLU A 399 25.61 -18.89 -18.53
N THR A 400 26.13 -17.67 -18.64
CA THR A 400 27.54 -17.30 -18.88
C THR A 400 27.93 -16.06 -18.07
N GLU A 401 29.23 -15.77 -17.99
CA GLU A 401 29.75 -14.67 -17.14
C GLU A 401 29.89 -13.31 -17.86
N THR A 402 29.15 -13.03 -18.94
CA THR A 402 29.26 -11.73 -19.65
C THR A 402 28.37 -10.65 -19.04
N ASP A 403 28.83 -9.38 -19.04
CA ASP A 403 28.03 -8.23 -18.53
C ASP A 403 26.61 -8.19 -19.12
N SER A 404 26.47 -8.48 -20.41
CA SER A 404 25.18 -8.46 -21.09
C SER A 404 24.14 -9.41 -20.47
N GLN A 405 24.57 -10.52 -19.88
CA GLN A 405 23.66 -11.47 -19.25
C GLN A 405 23.29 -11.08 -17.81
N TRP A 406 24.17 -10.37 -17.11
CA TRP A 406 23.89 -9.75 -15.81
C TRP A 406 22.96 -8.52 -15.93
N GLU A 407 22.85 -7.95 -17.12
CA GLU A 407 21.91 -6.86 -17.43
C GLU A 407 20.62 -7.37 -18.09
N ASP A 408 20.53 -8.66 -18.44
CA ASP A 408 19.32 -9.24 -19.02
C ASP A 408 18.28 -9.50 -17.91
N ALA A 409 17.14 -8.84 -18.03
CA ALA A 409 16.02 -8.99 -17.10
C ALA A 409 15.50 -10.44 -17.02
N ASN A 410 15.66 -11.25 -18.06
CA ASN A 410 15.24 -12.67 -18.05
C ASN A 410 16.12 -13.55 -17.15
N ASN A 411 17.35 -13.10 -16.86
CA ASN A 411 18.26 -13.81 -15.96
C ASN A 411 18.07 -13.40 -14.50
N LYS A 412 17.29 -12.35 -14.22
CA LYS A 412 16.98 -11.91 -12.87
C LYS A 412 16.05 -12.94 -12.20
N ILE A 413 16.39 -13.35 -10.98
CA ILE A 413 15.61 -14.32 -10.23
C ILE A 413 14.38 -13.63 -9.64
N SER A 414 13.19 -14.09 -10.01
CA SER A 414 11.99 -13.85 -9.21
C SER A 414 11.99 -14.83 -8.02
N TRP A 415 11.29 -14.48 -6.95
CA TRP A 415 11.22 -15.34 -5.75
C TRP A 415 10.69 -16.77 -6.03
N GLU A 416 9.94 -16.94 -7.12
CA GLU A 416 9.39 -18.22 -7.62
C GLU A 416 10.44 -19.12 -8.31
N ARG A 417 11.57 -18.56 -8.75
CA ARG A 417 12.66 -19.30 -9.38
C ARG A 417 13.68 -19.72 -8.32
N ILE A 418 14.00 -21.01 -8.31
CA ILE A 418 14.87 -21.63 -7.32
C ILE A 418 16.27 -21.79 -7.90
N VAL A 419 17.31 -21.43 -7.13
CA VAL A 419 18.70 -21.79 -7.42
C VAL A 419 18.90 -23.26 -7.08
N PHE A 420 19.21 -24.10 -8.05
CA PHE A 420 19.36 -25.54 -7.85
C PHE A 420 20.71 -25.89 -7.22
N ASP A 421 20.78 -27.05 -6.55
CA ASP A 421 22.04 -27.56 -6.00
C ASP A 421 23.07 -27.79 -7.13
N GLY A 422 24.28 -27.28 -6.91
CA GLY A 422 25.36 -27.20 -7.89
C GLY A 422 25.42 -25.89 -8.67
N GLU A 423 24.37 -25.07 -8.64
CA GLU A 423 24.40 -23.71 -9.19
C GLU A 423 24.98 -22.71 -8.18
N SER A 424 25.58 -21.62 -8.69
CA SER A 424 26.09 -20.52 -7.86
C SER A 424 25.01 -19.46 -7.65
N ILE A 425 24.96 -18.87 -6.45
CA ILE A 425 24.17 -17.67 -6.20
C ILE A 425 24.92 -16.47 -6.78
N LYS A 426 24.32 -15.80 -7.75
CA LYS A 426 24.94 -14.67 -8.46
C LYS A 426 24.27 -13.36 -8.05
N VAL A 427 25.04 -12.43 -7.49
CA VAL A 427 24.53 -11.20 -6.89
C VAL A 427 25.15 -9.98 -7.54
N LYS A 428 24.32 -9.03 -7.97
CA LYS A 428 24.75 -7.73 -8.49
C LYS A 428 24.51 -6.67 -7.43
N VAL A 429 25.56 -5.95 -7.04
CA VAL A 429 25.50 -4.81 -6.13
C VAL A 429 25.85 -3.54 -6.89
N THR A 430 24.89 -2.62 -7.04
CA THR A 430 25.08 -1.36 -7.77
C THR A 430 25.44 -0.23 -6.81
N LEU A 431 26.48 0.54 -7.16
CA LEU A 431 27.08 1.60 -6.36
C LEU A 431 26.65 2.99 -6.85
N SER A 432 26.65 4.00 -5.97
CA SER A 432 26.36 5.40 -6.32
C SER A 432 27.46 6.04 -7.19
N VAL A 433 28.69 5.52 -7.09
CA VAL A 433 29.88 6.02 -7.80
C VAL A 433 30.70 4.87 -8.36
N GLU A 434 31.56 5.18 -9.35
CA GLU A 434 32.52 4.23 -9.91
C GLU A 434 33.66 3.96 -8.92
N ILE A 435 34.08 2.70 -8.79
CA ILE A 435 35.26 2.33 -8.00
C ILE A 435 36.34 1.71 -8.87
N PRO A 436 37.63 2.06 -8.68
CA PRO A 436 38.68 1.60 -9.58
C PRO A 436 39.12 0.15 -9.34
N SER A 437 38.80 -0.43 -8.17
CA SER A 437 39.03 -1.85 -7.86
C SER A 437 38.14 -2.31 -6.68
N LEU A 438 37.94 -3.63 -6.56
CA LEU A 438 37.20 -4.24 -5.44
C LEU A 438 37.90 -4.06 -4.08
N ASP A 439 39.23 -3.95 -4.04
CA ASP A 439 40.00 -3.79 -2.79
C ASP A 439 39.63 -2.55 -1.97
N ILE A 440 39.03 -1.56 -2.63
CA ILE A 440 38.60 -0.30 -2.02
C ILE A 440 37.24 -0.44 -1.34
N LEU A 441 36.45 -1.47 -1.68
CA LEU A 441 35.17 -1.70 -1.04
C LEU A 441 35.38 -2.02 0.45
N LYS A 442 34.76 -1.22 1.31
CA LYS A 442 34.70 -1.44 2.77
C LYS A 442 33.29 -1.71 3.28
N ILE A 443 32.33 -1.80 2.36
CA ILE A 443 30.93 -2.10 2.68
C ILE A 443 30.81 -3.61 2.86
N PRO A 444 30.43 -4.10 4.05
CA PRO A 444 30.21 -5.53 4.26
C PRO A 444 28.98 -5.96 3.45
N ILE A 445 29.14 -7.02 2.67
CA ILE A 445 28.05 -7.66 1.93
C ILE A 445 27.69 -8.91 2.71
N LYS A 446 26.43 -9.06 3.09
CA LYS A 446 25.98 -10.16 3.92
C LYS A 446 24.83 -10.89 3.28
N ILE A 447 24.76 -12.19 3.50
CA ILE A 447 23.67 -13.06 3.05
C ILE A 447 23.11 -13.82 4.26
N ARG A 448 21.80 -14.02 4.29
CA ARG A 448 21.19 -14.99 5.20
C ARG A 448 20.26 -15.89 4.42
N ALA A 449 20.16 -17.14 4.86
CA ALA A 449 19.17 -18.09 4.39
C ALA A 449 18.26 -18.49 5.56
N PHE A 450 16.98 -18.72 5.28
CA PHE A 450 15.97 -19.01 6.28
C PHE A 450 14.82 -19.84 5.67
N SER A 451 14.11 -20.56 6.50
CA SER A 451 12.95 -21.38 6.12
C SER A 451 11.62 -20.78 6.58
N ASP A 452 11.69 -19.99 7.64
CA ASP A 452 10.56 -19.38 8.34
C ASP A 452 10.99 -17.98 8.78
N TRP A 453 10.07 -17.03 8.80
CA TRP A 453 10.31 -15.67 9.27
C TRP A 453 10.66 -15.59 10.77
N SER A 454 10.32 -16.61 11.54
CA SER A 454 10.73 -16.78 12.94
C SER A 454 12.17 -17.24 13.12
N ASP A 455 12.86 -17.69 12.05
CA ASP A 455 14.25 -18.10 12.15
C ASP A 455 15.13 -16.92 12.60
N THR A 456 16.07 -17.19 13.51
CA THR A 456 17.03 -16.18 13.99
C THR A 456 17.75 -15.52 12.82
N GLU A 457 17.87 -14.20 12.83
CA GLU A 457 18.63 -13.47 11.81
C GLU A 457 20.13 -13.77 11.93
N ASP A 458 20.61 -14.72 11.13
CA ASP A 458 22.00 -15.18 11.13
C ASP A 458 22.74 -14.74 9.84
N TRP A 459 23.00 -13.43 9.74
CA TRP A 459 23.69 -12.83 8.60
C TRP A 459 25.17 -13.26 8.52
N LYS A 460 25.55 -13.83 7.37
CA LYS A 460 26.92 -14.25 7.06
C LYS A 460 27.58 -13.25 6.12
N GLU A 461 28.79 -12.81 6.44
CA GLU A 461 29.55 -11.91 5.59
C GLU A 461 30.18 -12.67 4.42
N ILE A 462 29.95 -12.19 3.20
CA ILE A 462 30.50 -12.74 1.96
C ILE A 462 31.91 -12.17 1.79
N THR A 463 32.90 -13.03 1.58
CA THR A 463 34.27 -12.60 1.35
C THR A 463 34.52 -12.45 -0.14
N ILE A 464 34.84 -11.23 -0.58
CA ILE A 464 35.18 -10.98 -1.99
C ILE A 464 36.41 -11.80 -2.38
N ASN A 465 36.31 -12.57 -3.46
CA ASN A 465 37.32 -13.50 -3.91
C ASN A 465 37.60 -13.38 -5.43
N SER A 466 38.29 -14.36 -6.01
CA SER A 466 38.71 -14.32 -7.43
C SER A 466 37.58 -14.54 -8.43
N ASP A 467 36.43 -15.07 -8.00
CA ASP A 467 35.26 -15.30 -8.84
C ASP A 467 34.37 -14.05 -8.95
N ASP A 468 34.67 -13.03 -8.15
CA ASP A 468 33.98 -11.74 -8.14
C ASP A 468 34.67 -10.73 -9.06
N ARG A 469 33.87 -9.82 -9.63
CA ARG A 469 34.41 -8.80 -10.55
C ARG A 469 33.61 -7.51 -10.54
N LEU A 470 34.24 -6.45 -11.03
CA LEU A 470 33.53 -5.22 -11.39
C LEU A 470 32.87 -5.37 -12.75
N SER A 471 31.73 -4.71 -12.92
CA SER A 471 31.15 -4.43 -14.23
C SER A 471 32.11 -3.58 -15.06
N SER A 472 31.97 -3.62 -16.39
CA SER A 472 32.80 -2.82 -17.31
C SER A 472 32.76 -1.30 -17.08
N ASN A 473 31.68 -0.78 -16.48
CA ASN A 473 31.54 0.61 -16.09
C ASN A 473 31.96 0.91 -14.64
N ASN A 474 32.49 -0.08 -13.90
CA ASN A 474 32.95 0.06 -12.52
C ASN A 474 31.89 0.54 -11.51
N LYS A 475 30.59 0.51 -11.86
CA LYS A 475 29.47 0.91 -10.97
C LYS A 475 28.75 -0.27 -10.33
N SER A 476 29.03 -1.50 -10.75
CA SER A 476 28.44 -2.68 -10.16
C SER A 476 29.51 -3.71 -9.79
N ILE A 477 29.23 -4.45 -8.72
CA ILE A 477 30.00 -5.60 -8.30
C ILE A 477 29.16 -6.83 -8.64
N TYR A 478 29.75 -7.78 -9.36
CA TYR A 478 29.17 -9.09 -9.62
C TYR A 478 29.83 -10.10 -8.70
N LEU A 479 29.05 -10.64 -7.78
CA LEU A 479 29.48 -11.64 -6.81
C LEU A 479 29.00 -13.01 -7.24
N THR A 480 29.88 -14.01 -7.13
CA THR A 480 29.55 -15.42 -7.41
C THR A 480 29.77 -16.25 -6.16
N ILE A 481 28.70 -16.55 -5.44
CA ILE A 481 28.74 -17.40 -4.25
C ILE A 481 28.54 -18.83 -4.71
N THR A 482 29.63 -19.61 -4.74
CA THR A 482 29.56 -21.02 -5.13
C THR A 482 28.81 -21.85 -4.09
N TRP A 483 28.32 -23.04 -4.47
CA TRP A 483 27.67 -23.95 -3.52
C TRP A 483 28.56 -24.28 -2.31
N ASN A 484 29.85 -24.55 -2.54
CA ASN A 484 30.80 -24.85 -1.46
C ASN A 484 31.03 -23.65 -0.54
N GLU A 485 30.99 -22.43 -1.07
CA GLU A 485 31.06 -21.21 -0.28
C GLU A 485 29.79 -21.01 0.55
N ALA A 486 28.61 -21.21 -0.02
CA ALA A 486 27.35 -21.14 0.73
C ALA A 486 27.31 -22.15 1.89
N VAL A 487 27.84 -23.37 1.68
CA VAL A 487 28.03 -24.37 2.74
C VAL A 487 29.05 -23.92 3.78
N SER A 488 30.20 -23.37 3.38
CA SER A 488 31.25 -22.95 4.31
C SER A 488 30.86 -21.72 5.15
N LEU A 489 30.03 -20.83 4.59
CA LEU A 489 29.38 -19.73 5.31
C LEU A 489 28.36 -20.21 6.35
N GLY A 490 27.93 -21.47 6.26
CA GLY A 490 26.90 -22.04 7.14
C GLY A 490 25.50 -21.52 6.80
N LEU A 491 25.19 -21.28 5.52
CA LEU A 491 23.84 -20.88 5.09
C LEU A 491 22.83 -22.02 5.18
N PHE A 492 23.31 -23.26 5.16
CA PHE A 492 22.46 -24.43 5.27
C PHE A 492 22.48 -24.98 6.70
N PRO A 493 21.32 -25.36 7.25
CA PRO A 493 21.26 -26.07 8.51
C PRO A 493 22.15 -27.33 8.52
N PRO A 494 22.64 -27.76 9.70
CA PRO A 494 23.41 -28.99 9.84
C PRO A 494 22.70 -30.21 9.24
N LYS A 495 23.46 -31.11 8.60
CA LYS A 495 22.92 -32.30 7.93
C LYS A 495 22.20 -33.29 8.85
N ASP A 496 22.49 -33.27 10.15
CA ASP A 496 21.90 -34.15 11.16
C ASP A 496 20.54 -33.65 11.67
N THR A 497 20.08 -32.48 11.22
CA THR A 497 18.75 -31.97 11.55
C THR A 497 17.71 -32.66 10.68
N VAL A 498 16.70 -33.28 11.29
CA VAL A 498 15.55 -33.84 10.56
C VAL A 498 14.71 -32.69 9.99
N LYS A 499 14.40 -32.78 8.71
CA LYS A 499 13.77 -31.74 7.91
C LYS A 499 12.50 -32.19 7.22
N PHE A 500 11.59 -31.27 7.02
CA PHE A 500 10.35 -31.52 6.31
C PHE A 500 9.97 -30.37 5.38
N THR A 501 9.17 -30.67 4.36
CA THR A 501 8.52 -29.67 3.54
C THR A 501 7.14 -30.17 3.10
N SER A 502 6.26 -29.24 2.74
CA SER A 502 4.91 -29.54 2.27
C SER A 502 4.57 -28.75 1.00
N ALA A 503 3.78 -29.35 0.12
CA ALA A 503 3.16 -28.73 -1.03
C ALA A 503 1.66 -29.06 -1.04
N ASP A 504 0.81 -28.08 -1.37
CA ASP A 504 -0.64 -28.31 -1.37
C ASP A 504 -1.35 -27.53 -2.48
N LEU A 505 -2.08 -28.26 -3.33
CA LEU A 505 -2.76 -27.76 -4.52
C LEU A 505 -4.28 -27.86 -4.37
N ILE A 506 -4.92 -26.73 -4.04
CA ILE A 506 -6.37 -26.61 -4.01
C ILE A 506 -6.91 -26.27 -5.40
N LYS A 507 -7.35 -27.27 -6.15
CA LYS A 507 -8.00 -27.03 -7.46
C LYS A 507 -9.42 -26.44 -7.32
N ASN A 508 -10.15 -26.83 -6.28
CA ASN A 508 -11.49 -26.34 -5.97
C ASN A 508 -11.62 -26.04 -4.48
N PRO A 509 -11.63 -24.76 -4.07
CA PRO A 509 -11.75 -24.37 -2.65
C PRO A 509 -13.04 -24.82 -1.96
N VAL A 510 -14.04 -25.29 -2.71
CA VAL A 510 -15.29 -25.84 -2.14
C VAL A 510 -15.08 -27.26 -1.60
N ASP A 511 -14.24 -28.05 -2.25
CA ASP A 511 -14.08 -29.48 -1.98
C ASP A 511 -12.71 -29.82 -1.37
N SER A 512 -11.79 -28.86 -1.34
CA SER A 512 -10.42 -29.02 -0.85
C SER A 512 -9.95 -27.79 -0.07
N ASN A 513 -9.15 -28.03 0.97
CA ASN A 513 -8.55 -27.02 1.83
C ASN A 513 -7.09 -27.42 2.17
N PHE A 514 -6.43 -26.69 3.07
CA PHE A 514 -5.04 -26.94 3.47
C PHE A 514 -4.92 -27.69 4.80
N ASN A 515 -5.99 -28.32 5.31
CA ASN A 515 -6.04 -28.80 6.69
C ASN A 515 -5.01 -29.91 6.96
N ASP A 516 -4.81 -30.81 6.00
CA ASP A 516 -3.86 -31.92 6.08
C ASP A 516 -2.39 -31.43 5.99
N SER A 517 -2.06 -30.56 5.03
CA SER A 517 -0.72 -30.00 4.90
C SER A 517 -0.37 -29.07 6.07
N ASN A 518 -1.32 -28.26 6.55
CA ASN A 518 -1.14 -27.45 7.75
C ASN A 518 -0.95 -28.34 8.98
N LYS A 519 -1.68 -29.46 9.08
CA LYS A 519 -1.51 -30.40 10.19
C LYS A 519 -0.16 -31.12 10.14
N PHE A 520 0.28 -31.51 8.95
CA PHE A 520 1.63 -32.04 8.73
C PHE A 520 2.69 -31.04 9.20
N ASP A 521 2.56 -29.78 8.77
CA ASP A 521 3.49 -28.72 9.13
C ASP A 521 3.48 -28.42 10.64
N GLU A 522 2.31 -28.41 11.27
CA GLU A 522 2.15 -28.20 12.72
C GLU A 522 2.82 -29.31 13.52
N ASP A 523 2.52 -30.57 13.20
CA ASP A 523 3.03 -31.73 13.96
C ASP A 523 4.54 -31.89 13.78
N MET A 524 5.05 -31.76 12.55
CA MET A 524 6.48 -31.85 12.27
C MET A 524 7.26 -30.70 12.93
N TYR A 525 6.77 -29.46 12.83
CA TYR A 525 7.39 -28.32 13.51
C TYR A 525 7.31 -28.43 15.03
N GLY A 526 6.16 -28.86 15.56
CA GLY A 526 5.93 -29.04 17.00
C GLY A 526 6.83 -30.08 17.66
N ALA A 527 7.32 -31.06 16.89
CA ALA A 527 8.34 -32.01 17.33
C ALA A 527 9.80 -31.51 17.21
N GLY A 528 9.99 -30.25 16.79
CA GLY A 528 11.30 -29.63 16.66
C GLY A 528 12.04 -29.98 15.37
N TYR A 529 11.35 -30.53 14.36
CA TYR A 529 11.95 -30.71 13.03
C TYR A 529 12.05 -29.38 12.29
N LYS A 530 13.02 -29.28 11.38
CA LYS A 530 13.26 -28.06 10.63
C LYS A 530 12.44 -28.02 9.35
N ARG A 531 11.64 -26.98 9.16
CA ARG A 531 10.95 -26.74 7.88
C ARG A 531 11.99 -26.37 6.80
N CYS A 532 11.82 -26.86 5.58
CA CYS A 532 12.59 -26.49 4.39
C CYS A 532 11.66 -25.82 3.37
N GLY A 533 11.05 -24.71 3.78
CA GLY A 533 10.05 -24.02 2.98
C GLY A 533 8.77 -24.84 2.79
N MET A 534 7.79 -24.25 2.10
CA MET A 534 6.55 -24.92 1.72
C MET A 534 6.02 -24.33 0.41
N ALA A 535 5.08 -25.02 -0.22
CA ALA A 535 4.35 -24.51 -1.37
C ALA A 535 2.83 -24.61 -1.19
N ARG A 536 2.10 -23.64 -1.75
CA ARG A 536 0.64 -23.56 -1.77
C ARG A 536 0.18 -23.03 -3.14
N ASP A 537 -1.05 -23.31 -3.56
CA ASP A 537 -1.55 -22.99 -4.91
C ASP A 537 -1.29 -21.53 -5.36
N LEU A 538 -1.64 -20.54 -4.52
CA LEU A 538 -1.32 -19.12 -4.73
C LEU A 538 -0.23 -18.63 -3.77
N GLY A 539 0.80 -19.45 -3.52
CA GLY A 539 1.88 -19.14 -2.59
C GLY A 539 2.33 -17.67 -2.65
N GLY A 540 2.72 -17.11 -1.51
CA GLY A 540 3.16 -15.73 -1.43
C GLY A 540 4.36 -15.58 -0.52
N ILE A 541 5.38 -14.85 -0.97
CA ILE A 541 6.56 -14.58 -0.14
C ILE A 541 6.22 -13.82 1.16
N ALA A 542 5.09 -13.11 1.18
CA ALA A 542 4.60 -12.39 2.37
C ALA A 542 3.81 -13.28 3.36
N SER A 543 3.57 -14.57 3.05
CA SER A 543 2.91 -15.48 3.99
C SER A 543 3.82 -15.82 5.17
N TYR A 544 3.23 -16.34 6.25
CA TYR A 544 3.94 -16.74 7.46
C TYR A 544 3.66 -18.22 7.78
N PRO A 545 4.57 -19.15 7.45
CA PRO A 545 5.87 -18.95 6.77
C PRO A 545 5.72 -18.59 5.29
N PRO A 546 6.78 -18.12 4.60
CA PRO A 546 6.73 -17.87 3.16
C PRO A 546 6.45 -19.17 2.38
N ALA A 547 5.62 -19.08 1.34
CA ALA A 547 5.23 -20.23 0.51
C ALA A 547 5.44 -19.97 -0.99
N LEU A 548 6.13 -20.87 -1.68
CA LEU A 548 6.21 -20.88 -3.15
C LEU A 548 4.88 -21.33 -3.77
N PRO A 549 4.60 -20.99 -5.04
CA PRO A 549 3.53 -21.66 -5.79
C PRO A 549 3.85 -23.15 -5.96
N VAL A 550 2.84 -24.01 -5.94
CA VAL A 550 3.04 -25.43 -6.28
C VAL A 550 3.37 -25.54 -7.76
N ASN A 551 4.63 -25.87 -8.08
CA ASN A 551 5.11 -26.03 -9.45
C ASN A 551 6.15 -27.15 -9.55
N ALA A 552 6.58 -27.46 -10.79
CA ALA A 552 7.57 -28.49 -11.07
C ALA A 552 8.87 -28.28 -10.31
N ASP A 553 9.32 -27.04 -10.17
CA ASP A 553 10.63 -26.72 -9.59
C ASP A 553 10.64 -26.92 -8.07
N PHE A 554 9.58 -26.50 -7.37
CA PHE A 554 9.42 -26.83 -5.95
C PHE A 554 9.40 -28.34 -5.73
N LEU A 555 8.62 -29.08 -6.52
CA LEU A 555 8.56 -30.53 -6.41
C LEU A 555 9.90 -31.19 -6.73
N LYS A 556 10.63 -30.74 -7.77
CA LYS A 556 12.00 -31.21 -8.07
C LYS A 556 12.92 -31.02 -6.86
N THR A 557 12.90 -29.86 -6.23
CA THR A 557 13.80 -29.58 -5.12
C THR A 557 13.51 -30.41 -3.87
N GLY A 558 12.24 -30.69 -3.60
CA GLY A 558 11.82 -31.40 -2.38
C GLY A 558 12.13 -30.59 -1.11
N GLY A 559 12.13 -29.26 -1.22
CA GLY A 559 12.42 -28.33 -0.15
C GLY A 559 13.31 -27.17 -0.60
N VAL A 560 13.11 -26.01 0.01
CA VAL A 560 13.84 -24.77 -0.28
C VAL A 560 14.23 -24.03 0.99
N LEU A 561 15.29 -23.23 0.92
CA LEU A 561 15.49 -22.10 1.81
C LEU A 561 15.25 -20.82 1.02
N TYR A 562 14.74 -19.81 1.70
CA TYR A 562 14.69 -18.45 1.21
C TYR A 562 15.97 -17.72 1.60
N PHE A 563 16.44 -16.81 0.76
CA PHE A 563 17.60 -15.98 1.09
C PHE A 563 17.45 -14.57 0.54
N HIS A 564 18.19 -13.66 1.15
CA HIS A 564 18.38 -12.30 0.64
C HIS A 564 19.76 -11.79 1.03
N VAL A 565 20.20 -10.76 0.31
CA VAL A 565 21.53 -10.17 0.45
C VAL A 565 21.40 -8.72 0.89
N THR A 566 22.25 -8.29 1.82
CA THR A 566 22.37 -6.90 2.25
C THR A 566 23.75 -6.36 1.94
N ALA A 567 23.80 -5.08 1.63
CA ALA A 567 25.01 -4.29 1.53
C ALA A 567 24.64 -2.86 1.92
N ASP A 568 25.32 -2.30 2.92
CA ASP A 568 24.94 -1.04 3.55
C ASP A 568 23.47 -1.07 4.06
N ILE A 569 22.62 -0.09 3.72
CA ILE A 569 21.21 -0.05 4.13
C ILE A 569 20.27 -0.75 3.14
N LYS A 570 20.80 -1.32 2.05
CA LYS A 570 20.00 -1.96 1.00
C LYS A 570 19.89 -3.46 1.24
N THR A 571 18.73 -4.00 0.88
CA THR A 571 18.41 -5.43 0.91
C THR A 571 17.88 -5.83 -0.46
N SER A 572 18.30 -6.99 -0.98
CA SER A 572 17.76 -7.56 -2.20
C SER A 572 16.29 -7.98 -2.02
N LEU A 573 15.60 -8.26 -3.13
CA LEU A 573 14.40 -9.09 -3.07
C LEU A 573 14.78 -10.49 -2.56
N ILE A 574 13.79 -11.20 -2.04
CA ILE A 574 13.97 -12.56 -1.54
C ILE A 574 14.00 -13.50 -2.74
N SER A 575 14.93 -14.46 -2.71
CA SER A 575 15.03 -15.56 -3.66
C SER A 575 15.00 -16.88 -2.92
N SER A 576 14.92 -17.99 -3.65
CA SER A 576 14.91 -19.34 -3.09
C SER A 576 16.10 -20.15 -3.60
N ILE A 577 16.63 -21.02 -2.75
CA ILE A 577 17.70 -21.97 -3.06
C ILE A 577 17.25 -23.36 -2.65
N GLN A 578 17.59 -24.36 -3.46
CA GLN A 578 17.27 -25.76 -3.19
C GLN A 578 17.87 -26.17 -1.84
N TYR A 579 17.04 -26.76 -0.98
CA TYR A 579 17.48 -27.39 0.24
C TYR A 579 16.53 -28.52 0.61
N GLN A 580 16.89 -29.72 0.16
CA GLN A 580 16.02 -30.89 0.22
C GLN A 580 15.73 -31.32 1.67
N ALA A 581 14.46 -31.58 1.95
CA ALA A 581 13.97 -32.12 3.20
C ALA A 581 14.17 -33.65 3.28
N ASP A 582 14.08 -34.23 4.49
CA ASP A 582 14.04 -35.68 4.68
C ASP A 582 12.64 -36.24 4.37
N THR A 583 11.59 -35.44 4.61
CA THR A 583 10.19 -35.81 4.34
C THR A 583 9.48 -34.73 3.52
N LEU A 584 8.95 -35.11 2.36
CA LEU A 584 8.09 -34.29 1.52
C LEU A 584 6.64 -34.76 1.67
N TYR A 585 5.74 -33.84 2.05
CA TYR A 585 4.30 -34.02 1.95
C TYR A 585 3.75 -33.28 0.72
N TYR A 586 2.94 -33.94 -0.10
CA TYR A 586 2.20 -33.30 -1.17
C TYR A 586 0.72 -33.68 -1.06
N SER A 587 -0.17 -32.69 -1.08
CA SER A 587 -1.61 -32.88 -1.24
C SER A 587 -2.10 -32.28 -2.57
N GLY A 588 -2.93 -33.02 -3.30
CA GLY A 588 -3.42 -32.61 -4.60
C GLY A 588 -3.84 -33.77 -5.49
N HIS A 589 -3.52 -33.69 -6.78
CA HIS A 589 -3.99 -34.66 -7.77
C HIS A 589 -2.86 -35.52 -8.34
N GLY A 590 -3.17 -36.77 -8.63
CA GLY A 590 -2.29 -37.73 -9.29
C GLY A 590 -2.85 -38.21 -10.62
N ASN A 591 -1.98 -38.71 -11.48
CA ASN A 591 -2.35 -39.41 -12.71
C ASN A 591 -1.89 -40.86 -12.64
N HIS A 592 -2.84 -41.80 -12.61
CA HIS A 592 -2.56 -43.24 -12.54
C HIS A 592 -1.74 -43.75 -13.74
N GLN A 593 -2.05 -43.29 -14.95
CA GLN A 593 -1.41 -43.81 -16.15
C GLN A 593 0.06 -43.39 -16.22
N THR A 594 0.38 -42.15 -15.87
CA THR A 594 1.73 -41.60 -15.98
C THR A 594 2.53 -41.73 -14.69
N GLY A 595 1.85 -41.76 -13.54
CA GLY A 595 2.45 -41.61 -12.21
C GLY A 595 2.81 -40.16 -11.86
N GLU A 596 2.32 -39.19 -12.63
CA GLU A 596 2.63 -37.78 -12.43
C GLU A 596 1.83 -37.15 -11.28
N ILE A 597 2.49 -36.20 -10.62
CA ILE A 597 1.87 -35.25 -9.69
C ILE A 597 1.34 -34.08 -10.51
N LEU A 598 0.01 -33.92 -10.54
CA LEU A 598 -0.68 -32.90 -11.32
C LEU A 598 -0.60 -31.51 -10.64
N GLY A 599 -0.71 -30.43 -11.42
CA GLY A 599 -0.46 -29.05 -10.96
C GLY A 599 1.01 -28.65 -10.96
N GLY A 600 1.91 -29.59 -10.65
CA GLY A 600 3.34 -29.43 -10.91
C GLY A 600 3.78 -29.92 -12.29
N ASN A 601 3.00 -30.80 -12.94
CA ASN A 601 3.44 -31.58 -14.11
C ASN A 601 4.78 -32.30 -13.84
N PHE A 602 4.90 -32.88 -12.64
CA PHE A 602 6.13 -33.47 -12.13
C PHE A 602 6.02 -34.99 -12.20
N SER A 603 6.93 -35.60 -12.95
CA SER A 603 6.92 -37.04 -13.24
C SER A 603 7.94 -37.81 -12.39
N PRO A 604 7.82 -39.15 -12.30
CA PRO A 604 8.84 -39.99 -11.68
C PRO A 604 10.24 -39.81 -12.30
N ASN A 605 10.31 -39.46 -13.59
CA ASN A 605 11.59 -39.23 -14.27
C ASN A 605 12.25 -37.92 -13.87
N ASP A 606 11.45 -36.88 -13.58
CA ASP A 606 11.98 -35.63 -13.04
C ASP A 606 12.59 -35.87 -11.66
N ALA A 607 11.93 -36.65 -10.80
CA ALA A 607 12.38 -36.95 -9.45
C ALA A 607 13.74 -37.66 -9.37
N LYS A 608 14.02 -38.61 -10.27
CA LYS A 608 15.25 -39.45 -10.26
C LYS A 608 16.57 -38.67 -10.21
N SER A 609 16.59 -37.47 -10.78
CA SER A 609 17.80 -36.63 -10.82
C SER A 609 17.95 -35.73 -9.60
N TYR A 610 16.91 -35.57 -8.78
CA TYR A 610 16.88 -34.57 -7.72
C TYR A 610 16.57 -35.13 -6.33
N TRP A 611 15.71 -36.13 -6.19
CA TRP A 611 15.28 -36.67 -4.89
C TRP A 611 16.26 -37.67 -4.28
N ASN A 612 17.36 -37.99 -4.96
CA ASN A 612 18.38 -38.94 -4.51
C ASN A 612 19.45 -38.31 -3.60
N LYS A 613 19.23 -37.10 -3.07
CA LYS A 613 20.23 -36.35 -2.30
C LYS A 613 20.02 -36.51 -0.80
N ASP A 614 18.82 -36.20 -0.31
CA ASP A 614 18.49 -36.17 1.13
C ASP A 614 17.04 -36.59 1.46
N LEU A 615 16.18 -36.74 0.46
CA LEU A 615 14.78 -37.11 0.68
C LEU A 615 14.65 -38.61 1.01
N ASP A 616 14.29 -38.96 2.25
CA ASP A 616 14.04 -40.35 2.69
C ASP A 616 12.59 -40.79 2.44
N MET A 617 11.64 -39.87 2.61
CA MET A 617 10.21 -40.17 2.52
C MET A 617 9.47 -39.15 1.65
N ALA A 618 8.63 -39.68 0.75
CA ALA A 618 7.66 -38.89 0.01
C ALA A 618 6.24 -39.38 0.30
N ILE A 619 5.40 -38.48 0.80
CA ILE A 619 3.97 -38.70 1.03
C ILE A 619 3.22 -37.94 -0.04
N ILE A 620 2.57 -38.64 -0.96
CA ILE A 620 1.81 -38.05 -2.06
C ILE A 620 0.35 -38.42 -1.85
N ALA A 621 -0.41 -37.50 -1.26
CA ALA A 621 -1.86 -37.59 -1.09
C ALA A 621 -2.62 -37.28 -2.40
N GLY A 622 -2.15 -37.85 -3.51
CA GLY A 622 -2.77 -37.78 -4.83
C GLY A 622 -3.31 -39.14 -5.26
N CYS A 623 -4.36 -39.13 -6.07
CA CYS A 623 -4.99 -40.37 -6.57
C CYS A 623 -4.00 -41.24 -7.36
N SER A 624 -3.88 -42.51 -6.97
CA SER A 624 -3.22 -43.59 -7.70
C SER A 624 -1.75 -43.39 -8.10
N VAL A 625 -1.01 -42.45 -7.50
CA VAL A 625 0.40 -42.19 -7.88
C VAL A 625 1.32 -43.37 -7.56
N PHE A 626 0.98 -44.13 -6.52
CA PHE A 626 1.80 -45.26 -6.05
C PHE A 626 1.10 -46.61 -6.20
N ASP A 627 0.10 -46.72 -7.07
CA ASP A 627 -0.50 -48.01 -7.39
C ASP A 627 0.51 -48.93 -8.10
N ILE A 628 0.49 -50.22 -7.74
CA ILE A 628 1.32 -51.25 -8.36
C ILE A 628 0.40 -52.36 -8.87
N LYS A 629 0.38 -52.50 -10.20
CA LYS A 629 -0.32 -53.57 -10.95
C LYS A 629 -1.77 -53.78 -10.53
N ASP A 630 -2.45 -52.74 -10.05
CA ASP A 630 -3.80 -52.80 -9.50
C ASP A 630 -4.02 -53.99 -8.55
N TYR A 631 -3.06 -54.28 -7.65
CA TYR A 631 -3.25 -55.37 -6.69
C TYR A 631 -4.51 -55.18 -5.84
N ALA A 632 -4.86 -53.93 -5.55
CA ALA A 632 -6.09 -53.58 -4.86
C ALA A 632 -7.36 -53.90 -5.70
N GLY A 633 -7.28 -53.99 -7.03
CA GLY A 633 -8.38 -54.37 -7.90
C GLY A 633 -9.45 -53.28 -8.02
N HIS A 634 -9.03 -52.02 -8.03
CA HIS A 634 -9.91 -50.86 -8.19
C HIS A 634 -10.27 -50.60 -9.65
N PHE A 635 -9.49 -51.13 -10.60
CA PHE A 635 -9.71 -50.92 -12.02
C PHE A 635 -10.32 -52.17 -12.67
N PRO A 636 -11.27 -52.02 -13.62
CA PRO A 636 -11.81 -53.16 -14.34
C PRO A 636 -10.68 -53.90 -15.08
N ALA A 637 -10.67 -55.24 -15.00
CA ALA A 637 -9.64 -56.08 -15.64
C ALA A 637 -9.53 -55.89 -17.16
N THR A 638 -10.53 -55.29 -17.80
CA THR A 638 -10.55 -54.97 -19.23
C THR A 638 -10.01 -53.57 -19.54
N SER A 639 -9.76 -52.72 -18.53
CA SER A 639 -9.26 -51.36 -18.70
C SER A 639 -7.75 -51.35 -18.85
N SER A 640 -7.21 -50.40 -19.61
CA SER A 640 -5.75 -50.20 -19.68
C SER A 640 -5.15 -49.85 -18.30
N SER A 641 -5.90 -49.11 -17.49
CA SER A 641 -5.50 -48.74 -16.13
C SER A 641 -5.22 -49.94 -15.24
N HIS A 642 -5.91 -51.06 -15.40
CA HIS A 642 -5.63 -52.29 -14.65
C HIS A 642 -4.19 -52.81 -14.85
N PHE A 643 -3.56 -52.47 -15.98
CA PHE A 643 -2.19 -52.86 -16.28
C PHE A 643 -1.17 -51.75 -16.00
N ASP A 644 -1.63 -50.55 -15.62
CA ASP A 644 -0.75 -49.46 -15.25
C ASP A 644 -0.15 -49.73 -13.86
N SER A 645 1.10 -49.31 -13.67
CA SER A 645 1.86 -49.54 -12.43
C SER A 645 2.72 -48.31 -12.15
N PRO A 646 2.10 -47.15 -11.87
CA PRO A 646 2.83 -45.92 -11.65
C PRO A 646 3.79 -45.99 -10.46
N GLY A 647 3.46 -46.76 -9.41
CA GLY A 647 4.34 -46.99 -8.26
C GLY A 647 5.68 -47.61 -8.62
N GLU A 648 5.72 -48.51 -9.61
CA GLU A 648 6.99 -49.06 -10.13
C GLU A 648 7.88 -48.00 -10.78
N LYS A 649 7.29 -46.94 -11.36
CA LYS A 649 8.04 -45.87 -12.03
C LYS A 649 8.79 -44.97 -11.04
N TRP A 650 8.27 -44.86 -9.81
CA TRP A 650 8.86 -44.10 -8.71
C TRP A 650 10.02 -44.82 -8.02
N ILE A 651 10.18 -46.13 -8.26
CA ILE A 651 11.34 -46.88 -7.75
C ILE A 651 12.62 -46.27 -8.35
N GLY A 652 13.58 -45.99 -7.46
CA GLY A 652 14.84 -45.34 -7.82
C GLY A 652 14.76 -43.82 -7.95
N ALA A 653 13.62 -43.19 -7.62
CA ALA A 653 13.52 -41.73 -7.57
C ALA A 653 14.39 -41.12 -6.44
N GLY A 654 14.69 -41.87 -5.38
CA GLY A 654 15.52 -41.42 -4.27
C GLY A 654 14.96 -41.84 -2.90
N PRO A 655 13.71 -41.48 -2.57
CA PRO A 655 13.08 -41.83 -1.30
C PRO A 655 13.06 -43.34 -1.09
N GLN A 656 13.24 -43.74 0.16
CA GLN A 656 13.16 -45.13 0.57
C GLN A 656 11.75 -45.52 1.01
N LYS A 657 10.88 -44.54 1.27
CA LYS A 657 9.47 -44.76 1.61
C LYS A 657 8.59 -43.87 0.75
N PHE A 658 7.60 -44.47 0.10
CA PHE A 658 6.56 -43.76 -0.62
C PHE A 658 5.21 -44.08 0.03
N LEU A 659 4.51 -43.07 0.50
CA LEU A 659 3.19 -43.20 1.13
C LEU A 659 2.14 -42.48 0.27
N GLY A 660 1.01 -43.10 0.00
CA GLY A 660 -0.04 -42.45 -0.80
C GLY A 660 -1.25 -43.34 -0.95
N TYR A 661 -1.85 -43.30 -2.14
CA TYR A 661 -3.09 -44.02 -2.45
C TYR A 661 -2.99 -44.77 -3.78
N ALA A 662 -3.58 -45.97 -3.83
CA ALA A 662 -3.65 -46.82 -5.03
C ALA A 662 -4.84 -46.47 -5.93
N TYR A 663 -5.85 -45.78 -5.38
CA TYR A 663 -7.04 -45.35 -6.12
C TYR A 663 -7.41 -43.91 -5.83
N THR A 664 -8.50 -43.64 -5.13
CA THR A 664 -8.87 -42.27 -4.73
C THR A 664 -8.23 -41.92 -3.39
N ALA A 665 -7.59 -40.75 -3.30
CA ALA A 665 -7.26 -40.14 -2.03
C ALA A 665 -8.56 -39.72 -1.29
N PRO A 666 -8.60 -39.72 0.05
CA PRO A 666 -9.69 -39.18 0.82
C PRO A 666 -9.92 -37.70 0.49
N LEU A 667 -11.19 -37.29 0.46
CA LEU A 667 -11.54 -35.88 0.37
C LEU A 667 -11.43 -35.24 1.76
N ASP A 668 -11.13 -33.95 1.81
CA ASP A 668 -11.03 -33.22 3.08
C ASP A 668 -12.33 -33.27 3.88
N ASN A 669 -13.48 -33.32 3.20
CA ASN A 669 -14.82 -33.43 3.78
C ASN A 669 -15.41 -34.85 3.74
N GLN A 670 -14.59 -35.89 3.57
CA GLN A 670 -15.07 -37.27 3.48
C GLN A 670 -15.93 -37.63 4.70
N GLY A 671 -17.11 -38.21 4.45
CA GLY A 671 -18.07 -38.54 5.51
C GLY A 671 -18.68 -37.32 6.22
N GLY A 672 -18.50 -36.11 5.69
CA GLY A 672 -18.98 -34.86 6.27
C GLY A 672 -18.10 -34.27 7.37
N ASP A 673 -16.93 -34.87 7.64
CA ASP A 673 -15.95 -34.35 8.61
C ASP A 673 -14.81 -33.62 7.87
N PRO A 674 -14.73 -32.28 7.95
CA PRO A 674 -13.70 -31.47 7.27
C PRO A 674 -12.28 -31.66 7.82
N GLU A 675 -12.13 -32.43 8.90
CA GLU A 675 -10.85 -32.75 9.55
C GLU A 675 -10.42 -34.20 9.29
N THR A 676 -11.03 -34.88 8.33
CA THR A 676 -10.72 -36.30 8.08
C THR A 676 -9.26 -36.49 7.69
N THR A 677 -8.80 -35.74 6.68
CA THR A 677 -7.43 -35.81 6.15
C THR A 677 -6.40 -35.32 7.17
N SER A 678 -6.66 -34.22 7.87
CA SER A 678 -5.80 -33.72 8.96
C SER A 678 -5.64 -34.75 10.09
N ARG A 679 -6.70 -35.47 10.47
CA ARG A 679 -6.62 -36.55 11.47
C ARG A 679 -5.82 -37.76 10.97
N ILE A 680 -5.89 -38.12 9.69
CA ILE A 680 -5.04 -39.18 9.12
C ILE A 680 -3.57 -38.80 9.28
N ILE A 681 -3.20 -37.57 8.94
CA ILE A 681 -1.83 -37.07 9.08
C ILE A 681 -1.39 -37.08 10.55
N HIS A 682 -2.24 -36.61 11.46
CA HIS A 682 -1.93 -36.60 12.88
C HIS A 682 -1.78 -38.02 13.47
N ASP A 683 -2.67 -38.93 13.12
CA ASP A 683 -2.65 -40.32 13.59
C ASP A 683 -1.40 -41.05 13.02
N TRP A 684 -1.01 -40.79 11.77
CA TRP A 684 0.24 -41.30 11.19
C TRP A 684 1.47 -40.79 11.94
N PHE A 685 1.50 -39.49 12.22
CA PHE A 685 2.60 -38.82 12.89
C PHE A 685 2.79 -39.34 14.32
N THR A 686 1.70 -39.35 15.10
CA THR A 686 1.69 -39.83 16.50
C THR A 686 1.88 -41.35 16.59
N GLY A 687 1.48 -42.09 15.56
CA GLY A 687 1.76 -43.53 15.41
C GLY A 687 3.21 -43.86 15.04
N GLY A 688 4.11 -42.88 14.97
CA GLY A 688 5.55 -43.10 14.81
C GLY A 688 6.09 -42.91 13.40
N LYS A 689 5.31 -42.32 12.47
CA LYS A 689 5.74 -42.01 11.10
C LYS A 689 6.28 -43.22 10.31
N THR A 690 5.63 -44.37 10.47
CA THR A 690 6.01 -45.62 9.80
C THR A 690 5.04 -45.95 8.67
N VAL A 691 5.40 -46.92 7.84
CA VAL A 691 4.47 -47.49 6.84
C VAL A 691 3.25 -48.11 7.53
N ASP A 692 3.45 -48.82 8.64
CA ASP A 692 2.33 -49.40 9.39
C ASP A 692 1.40 -48.32 9.98
N SER A 693 1.96 -47.28 10.59
CA SER A 693 1.12 -46.17 11.11
C SER A 693 0.40 -45.42 10.00
N TRP A 694 0.92 -45.39 8.77
CA TRP A 694 0.23 -44.79 7.62
C TRP A 694 -1.01 -45.61 7.24
N MET A 695 -0.84 -46.93 7.13
CA MET A 695 -1.92 -47.84 6.82
C MET A 695 -2.99 -47.81 7.93
N ASP A 696 -2.58 -47.82 9.19
CA ASP A 696 -3.50 -47.86 10.33
C ASP A 696 -4.26 -46.54 10.51
N ALA A 697 -3.58 -45.39 10.34
CA ALA A 697 -4.21 -44.07 10.37
C ALA A 697 -5.31 -43.94 9.31
N ASN A 698 -5.02 -44.40 8.09
CA ASN A 698 -6.00 -44.41 7.00
C ASN A 698 -7.17 -45.36 7.27
N ALA A 699 -6.91 -46.59 7.72
CA ALA A 699 -7.95 -47.55 8.08
C ALA A 699 -8.95 -46.96 9.11
N ASN A 700 -8.43 -46.28 10.14
CA ASN A 700 -9.25 -45.67 11.20
C ASN A 700 -10.18 -44.56 10.69
N LYS A 701 -9.92 -44.00 9.51
CA LYS A 701 -10.71 -42.92 8.89
C LYS A 701 -11.35 -43.34 7.57
N SER A 702 -11.48 -44.65 7.33
CA SER A 702 -12.03 -45.19 6.09
C SER A 702 -11.26 -44.79 4.81
N GLY A 703 -9.96 -44.49 4.93
CA GLY A 703 -9.02 -44.27 3.83
C GLY A 703 -8.55 -45.58 3.19
N TRP A 704 -9.46 -46.47 2.84
CA TRP A 704 -9.16 -47.85 2.43
C TRP A 704 -8.48 -48.00 1.06
N ASN A 705 -8.07 -46.91 0.43
CA ASN A 705 -7.27 -46.94 -0.79
C ASN A 705 -5.80 -46.61 -0.53
N ALA A 706 -5.41 -46.43 0.74
CA ALA A 706 -4.04 -46.12 1.10
C ALA A 706 -3.10 -47.26 0.69
N CYS A 707 -1.92 -46.88 0.24
CA CYS A 707 -0.84 -47.80 -0.07
C CYS A 707 0.52 -47.21 0.34
N ALA A 708 1.53 -48.07 0.39
CA ALA A 708 2.89 -47.67 0.69
C ALA A 708 3.92 -48.60 0.03
N ILE A 709 5.04 -48.04 -0.43
CA ILE A 709 6.21 -48.77 -0.91
C ILE A 709 7.35 -48.56 0.11
N ASP A 710 7.85 -49.64 0.71
CA ASP A 710 8.98 -49.64 1.65
C ASP A 710 10.21 -50.28 1.02
N LEU A 711 11.15 -49.43 0.57
CA LEU A 711 12.42 -49.83 -0.02
C LEU A 711 13.52 -50.03 1.03
N ASN A 712 13.29 -49.65 2.29
CA ASN A 712 14.24 -49.87 3.39
C ASN A 712 14.26 -51.34 3.86
N LYS A 713 13.32 -52.17 3.41
CA LYS A 713 13.28 -53.61 3.69
C LYS A 713 14.02 -54.38 2.61
N ALA A 714 14.65 -55.50 2.97
CA ALA A 714 15.18 -56.44 2.01
C ALA A 714 14.57 -57.82 2.30
N PRO A 715 13.64 -58.33 1.48
CA PRO A 715 13.10 -57.74 0.23
C PRO A 715 12.21 -56.49 0.45
N TRP A 716 12.06 -55.65 -0.59
CA TRP A 716 11.16 -54.49 -0.57
C TRP A 716 9.70 -54.93 -0.37
N GLU A 717 8.89 -54.10 0.27
CA GLU A 717 7.47 -54.40 0.55
C GLU A 717 6.54 -53.36 -0.08
N TYR A 718 5.40 -53.80 -0.62
CA TYR A 718 4.29 -52.95 -1.03
C TYR A 718 3.06 -53.28 -0.19
N HIS A 719 2.56 -52.31 0.55
CA HIS A 719 1.40 -52.43 1.44
C HIS A 719 0.20 -51.76 0.80
N TYR A 720 -0.97 -52.39 0.88
CA TYR A 720 -2.21 -51.87 0.31
C TYR A 720 -3.44 -52.51 0.98
N PHE A 721 -4.63 -52.02 0.68
CA PHE A 721 -5.88 -52.63 1.14
C PHE A 721 -6.62 -53.31 -0.02
N LYS A 722 -7.10 -54.53 0.21
CA LYS A 722 -7.91 -55.28 -0.76
C LYS A 722 -9.38 -55.27 -0.35
N PRO A 723 -10.29 -54.72 -1.16
CA PRO A 723 -11.72 -54.78 -0.89
C PRO A 723 -12.28 -56.17 -1.18
N TYR A 724 -13.23 -56.59 -0.36
CA TYR A 724 -14.02 -57.80 -0.51
C TYR A 724 -15.49 -57.47 -0.30
N ASP A 725 -16.31 -57.86 -1.28
CA ASP A 725 -17.76 -57.84 -1.16
C ASP A 725 -18.21 -59.16 -0.52
N LEU A 726 -18.71 -59.07 0.71
CA LEU A 726 -19.29 -60.21 1.40
C LEU A 726 -20.79 -60.31 1.08
N PRO A 727 -21.38 -61.52 1.14
CA PRO A 727 -22.82 -61.69 1.01
C PRO A 727 -23.58 -60.77 1.97
N GLY A 728 -24.63 -60.11 1.47
CA GLY A 728 -25.43 -59.17 2.24
C GLY A 728 -25.02 -57.68 2.12
N GLY A 729 -24.08 -57.35 1.24
CA GLY A 729 -23.69 -55.96 0.98
C GLY A 729 -22.72 -55.38 2.00
N TYR A 730 -22.04 -56.24 2.78
CA TYR A 730 -20.95 -55.81 3.65
C TYR A 730 -19.67 -55.70 2.82
N HIS A 731 -19.00 -54.56 2.95
CA HIS A 731 -17.67 -54.35 2.36
C HIS A 731 -16.62 -54.54 3.46
N TYR A 732 -15.64 -55.39 3.21
CA TYR A 732 -14.50 -55.64 4.09
C TYR A 732 -13.21 -55.26 3.37
N HIS A 733 -12.27 -54.65 4.07
CA HIS A 733 -10.97 -54.29 3.52
C HIS A 733 -9.87 -55.03 4.30
N GLU A 734 -9.09 -55.84 3.59
CA GLU A 734 -7.96 -56.57 4.18
C GLU A 734 -6.67 -55.77 3.95
N LYS A 735 -5.92 -55.46 5.02
CA LYS A 735 -4.54 -54.95 4.90
C LYS A 735 -3.65 -56.08 4.37
N ARG A 736 -3.12 -55.91 3.17
CA ARG A 736 -2.25 -56.87 2.50
C ARG A 736 -0.86 -56.29 2.27
N LYS A 737 0.10 -57.20 2.07
CA LYS A 737 1.44 -56.83 1.63
C LYS A 737 1.95 -57.78 0.55
N VAL A 738 2.60 -57.22 -0.45
CA VAL A 738 3.34 -57.95 -1.48
C VAL A 738 4.83 -57.72 -1.25
N VAL A 739 5.62 -58.76 -1.47
CA VAL A 739 7.07 -58.71 -1.32
C VAL A 739 7.71 -58.72 -2.71
N TYR A 740 8.69 -57.84 -2.93
CA TYR A 740 9.43 -57.75 -4.18
C TYR A 740 10.24 -59.03 -4.42
N ASP A 741 10.13 -59.60 -5.62
CA ASP A 741 10.89 -60.79 -5.99
C ASP A 741 12.32 -60.38 -6.37
N THR A 742 13.23 -60.48 -5.40
CA THR A 742 14.64 -60.16 -5.59
C THR A 742 15.35 -61.09 -6.59
N THR A 743 14.79 -62.28 -6.87
CA THR A 743 15.35 -63.22 -7.84
C THR A 743 15.05 -62.75 -9.26
N ASN A 744 13.81 -62.35 -9.52
CA ASN A 744 13.36 -61.91 -10.83
C ASN A 744 13.44 -60.39 -11.03
N GLN A 745 13.84 -59.63 -10.00
CA GLN A 745 13.92 -58.17 -9.97
C GLN A 745 12.63 -57.50 -10.45
N LYS A 746 11.49 -57.98 -9.93
CA LYS A 746 10.17 -57.39 -10.19
C LYS A 746 9.20 -57.64 -9.04
N TRP A 747 8.12 -56.86 -8.99
CA TRP A 747 6.96 -57.27 -8.20
C TRP A 747 6.29 -58.49 -8.87
N PRO A 748 5.64 -59.39 -8.12
CA PRO A 748 4.83 -60.48 -8.66
C PRO A 748 3.88 -60.02 -9.77
N ASP A 749 3.49 -60.87 -10.72
CA ASP A 749 2.56 -60.44 -11.78
C ASP A 749 1.09 -60.49 -11.33
N LEU A 750 0.82 -61.19 -10.22
CA LEU A 750 -0.49 -61.36 -9.62
C LEU A 750 -0.38 -61.10 -8.12
N ASP A 751 -1.49 -60.65 -7.52
CA ASP A 751 -1.63 -60.56 -6.07
C ASP A 751 -1.50 -61.98 -5.46
N PRO A 752 -0.51 -62.23 -4.58
CA PRO A 752 -0.20 -63.57 -4.06
C PRO A 752 -1.21 -64.17 -3.08
#